data_AF-A0A222FNP3-F1
#
_entry.id   AF-A0A222FNP3-F1
#
_cell.length_a   1.000
_cell.length_b   1.000
_cell.length_c   1.000
_cell.angle_alpha   90.00
_cell.angle_beta   90.00
_cell.angle_gamma   90.00
#
_symmetry.space_group_name_H-M   'P 1'
#
loop_
_entity.id
_entity.type
_entity.pdbx_description
1 polymer ?
#
loop_
_entity_poly.entity_id
_entity_poly.type
_entity_poly.pdbx_seq_one_letter_code
_entity_poly.pdbx_strand_id
1 'polypeptide(L)'
;MEYRNKLALGGVCLALMLSGCSDNDSSRSQVNAYVQVGQQDFDNALVWSVTVEESGLPSVDSEGRLNRSASVTDENGEVRVRLATNEVHMFQVSGQIERTESDIDATVRRCQWVAGCGDIAFAQDFAVTTDVVWRSVVRDLSRNERIRVTPLTDLAAELAFERRYMEDAQNDDGSLGQWVQTGYFTDYSVEQSISQLSKLFGIMNIQTTQPADLSRPQNWDGSNSVVSQDQLRYGALVAAFQGLELDRPAKLEAFAQQLVANDGQLNTVDGEFALSGIFQAAIDNLAQLPNLSVRAEEYRDAVVAQLQADIAALQQGDELTAIAPAPVVELIAADDAEDITVGLARTKAFVSHLKSIDDNFFEEGYREPLDAHMDQLKALGDEHADNLDVIVQSFIQTQELYVDCHANVSLCSATGRNWPWLQQVDSFSNNVLTLNGGQIVVGQQPADLNVTDEDDDPQQSQAIDVLITGQYQQGDLRFVVDHQYEKDDKDEPIESASGVRLYYPTASAGVQPESEVIGYEIRWSDFQLYDVADQGGANETEINGGYRLFLRGVKDPQNPDSERRFNIDSVVLNGRISDVVSDDDDDDNEVTTVIVSATADNAIDFYPTKKFASFNGFFTPQTGGVYDKGSVETDLVRYQLGNETLGGQDVEFMDFFIRGGDNVRYRFYPTVERTDDNDRDNDRDRDETFFTFDLESCDLIEQDGNWVVEQCDPKTRFIAERDRQDAINDLWEAGAFSRVEVPGRGTYFIDWPVEQTANQCLELAPLSNSGSFDGTLYEPMVLGLNSLRFTTQLFLEYGVKNEPRTLLDVSVAAKTLDEYSVSAALSHDYSGLSTSTPILGSGSNLDRIVVNYATDRTFDIRGSIGIYQDGVVLSLADGTQERVDSSLTLNGVQDRGLTPLPYRYDVDEEGNYDRCIIANQAEFETTTKLEDMEFTLNFRDTVYGKVRNENGVWVVRYIDGTFETLL
;
A
#
# COMPACT_ATOMS: atom_id res chain seq x y z
N MET A 1 -4.98 -13.42 22.59
CA MET A 1 -4.68 -12.16 23.30
C MET A 1 -3.19 -11.98 23.15
N GLU A 2 -2.73 -10.88 22.55
CA GLU A 2 -1.42 -10.68 21.85
C GLU A 2 -1.34 -11.20 20.41
N TYR A 3 -2.10 -10.62 19.47
CA TYR A 3 -1.77 -10.64 18.02
C TYR A 3 -2.58 -9.59 17.21
N ARG A 4 -2.75 -8.37 17.75
CA ARG A 4 -3.57 -7.31 17.10
C ARG A 4 -2.93 -5.91 16.99
N ASN A 5 -1.64 -5.73 17.31
CA ASN A 5 -1.01 -4.39 17.35
C ASN A 5 0.25 -4.21 16.47
N LYS A 6 0.40 -4.92 15.35
CA LYS A 6 1.59 -4.76 14.46
C LYS A 6 1.37 -3.97 13.16
N LEU A 7 0.15 -3.52 12.85
CA LEU A 7 -0.12 -2.70 11.65
C LEU A 7 -0.16 -1.17 11.90
N ALA A 8 -0.06 -0.70 13.14
CA ALA A 8 -0.06 0.74 13.46
C ALA A 8 1.33 1.33 13.82
N LEU A 9 2.39 0.51 13.81
CA LEU A 9 3.75 0.97 14.17
C LEU A 9 4.61 1.40 12.96
N GLY A 10 4.22 1.05 11.73
CA GLY A 10 4.96 1.40 10.51
C GLY A 10 4.95 2.90 10.19
N GLY A 11 3.80 3.57 10.34
CA GLY A 11 3.66 5.01 10.06
C GLY A 11 4.21 5.93 11.16
N VAL A 12 4.24 5.47 12.42
CA VAL A 12 4.70 6.30 13.55
C VAL A 12 6.24 6.27 13.69
N CYS A 13 6.90 5.20 13.29
CA CYS A 13 8.37 5.11 13.33
C CYS A 13 9.07 5.96 12.25
N LEU A 14 8.45 6.22 11.09
CA LEU A 14 9.00 7.13 10.08
C LEU A 14 8.93 8.60 10.54
N ALA A 15 7.82 9.00 11.19
CA ALA A 15 7.65 10.35 11.74
C ALA A 15 8.62 10.65 12.90
N LEU A 16 8.98 9.63 13.69
CA LEU A 16 9.94 9.77 14.79
C LEU A 16 11.41 9.88 14.31
N MET A 17 11.77 9.28 13.17
CA MET A 17 13.14 9.42 12.62
C MET A 17 13.37 10.70 11.81
N LEU A 18 12.29 11.41 11.44
CA LEU A 18 12.34 12.77 10.90
C LEU A 18 12.32 13.86 12.01
N SER A 19 12.19 13.48 13.29
CA SER A 19 12.07 14.42 14.42
C SER A 19 13.40 14.81 15.08
N GLY A 20 14.53 14.27 14.61
CA GLY A 20 15.85 14.72 15.04
C GLY A 20 16.36 15.78 14.07
N CYS A 21 16.21 17.06 14.43
CA CYS A 21 16.61 18.30 13.71
C CYS A 21 15.45 18.88 12.87
N SER A 22 14.81 20.01 13.16
CA SER A 22 15.14 21.19 13.97
C SER A 22 13.84 21.90 14.45
N ASP A 23 13.89 22.42 15.67
CA ASP A 23 12.94 23.27 16.42
C ASP A 23 11.57 22.70 16.85
N ASN A 24 11.34 22.87 18.16
CA ASN A 24 10.15 22.52 18.95
C ASN A 24 8.82 22.93 18.30
N ASP A 25 8.03 21.95 17.84
CA ASP A 25 6.59 21.75 18.11
C ASP A 25 5.95 20.91 16.98
N SER A 26 6.17 19.59 16.98
CA SER A 26 5.39 18.66 16.14
C SER A 26 4.74 17.55 16.97
N SER A 27 4.34 17.88 18.20
CA SER A 27 3.23 17.14 18.80
C SER A 27 1.99 17.46 17.97
N ARG A 28 1.52 16.53 17.12
CA ARG A 28 0.24 16.66 16.40
C ARG A 28 -0.85 16.98 17.43
N SER A 29 -1.23 18.24 17.55
CA SER A 29 -2.27 18.66 18.47
C SER A 29 -3.58 18.10 17.97
N GLN A 30 -4.28 17.37 18.83
CA GLN A 30 -5.63 16.92 18.51
C GLN A 30 -6.65 17.91 19.06
N VAL A 31 -7.58 18.32 18.20
CA VAL A 31 -8.72 19.13 18.57
C VAL A 31 -9.99 18.31 18.61
N ASN A 32 -10.96 18.78 19.38
CA ASN A 32 -12.33 18.29 19.26
C ASN A 32 -13.12 19.30 18.43
N ALA A 33 -13.84 18.82 17.44
CA ALA A 33 -14.77 19.59 16.64
C ALA A 33 -16.16 18.95 16.67
N TYR A 34 -17.16 19.70 16.22
CA TYR A 34 -18.53 19.25 16.10
C TYR A 34 -18.90 19.18 14.62
N VAL A 35 -19.43 18.04 14.19
CA VAL A 35 -19.98 17.88 12.84
C VAL A 35 -21.49 17.82 13.00
N GLN A 36 -22.21 18.62 12.22
CA GLN A 36 -23.67 18.69 12.27
C GLN A 36 -24.27 18.48 10.89
N VAL A 37 -25.16 17.50 10.79
CA VAL A 37 -25.78 17.07 9.53
C VAL A 37 -27.08 17.83 9.28
N GLY A 38 -27.25 18.30 8.05
CA GLY A 38 -28.48 18.94 7.58
C GLY A 38 -28.88 20.17 8.40
N GLN A 39 -30.18 20.27 8.68
CA GLN A 39 -30.87 21.35 9.39
C GLN A 39 -31.15 21.00 10.86
N GLN A 40 -30.31 20.15 11.48
CA GLN A 40 -30.66 19.45 12.74
C GLN A 40 -31.89 18.56 12.59
N ASP A 41 -32.08 18.07 11.36
CA ASP A 41 -33.19 17.22 10.96
C ASP A 41 -32.81 15.75 10.95
N PHE A 42 -31.54 15.39 11.14
CA PHE A 42 -31.08 14.01 11.21
C PHE A 42 -30.95 13.52 12.65
N ASP A 43 -31.30 12.26 12.86
CA ASP A 43 -31.02 11.48 14.05
C ASP A 43 -30.50 10.10 13.62
N ASN A 44 -29.58 9.53 14.39
CA ASN A 44 -28.95 8.23 14.10
C ASN A 44 -28.30 8.12 12.69
N ALA A 45 -27.82 9.22 12.11
CA ALA A 45 -27.05 9.22 10.87
C ALA A 45 -25.60 8.80 11.11
N LEU A 46 -25.02 8.01 10.19
CA LEU A 46 -23.62 7.64 10.26
C LEU A 46 -22.75 8.76 9.69
N VAL A 47 -21.79 9.25 10.47
CA VAL A 47 -20.79 10.23 10.05
C VAL A 47 -19.43 9.56 10.02
N TRP A 48 -18.87 9.46 8.83
CA TRP A 48 -17.50 9.00 8.59
C TRP A 48 -16.57 10.20 8.63
N SER A 49 -15.52 10.09 9.42
CA SER A 49 -14.37 10.99 9.37
C SER A 49 -13.23 10.28 8.65
N VAL A 50 -12.73 10.90 7.60
CA VAL A 50 -11.65 10.39 6.75
C VAL A 50 -10.55 11.45 6.70
N THR A 51 -9.32 11.02 6.94
CA THR A 51 -8.15 11.91 6.82
C THR A 51 -7.83 12.07 5.34
N VAL A 52 -7.56 13.29 4.88
CA VAL A 52 -6.96 13.52 3.56
C VAL A 52 -5.45 13.42 3.74
N GLU A 53 -4.82 12.51 3.00
CA GLU A 53 -3.39 12.24 3.11
C GLU A 53 -2.56 13.39 2.51
N GLU A 54 -1.24 13.35 2.74
CA GLU A 54 -0.28 14.30 2.17
C GLU A 54 -0.24 14.33 0.63
N SER A 55 -0.91 13.37 -0.01
CA SER A 55 -1.16 13.33 -1.45
C SER A 55 -2.32 14.23 -1.90
N GLY A 56 -3.13 14.75 -0.98
CA GLY A 56 -4.39 15.44 -1.26
C GLY A 56 -5.56 14.49 -1.56
N LEU A 57 -5.37 13.18 -1.40
CA LEU A 57 -6.40 12.16 -1.62
C LEU A 57 -6.98 11.66 -0.27
N PRO A 58 -8.26 11.26 -0.22
CA PRO A 58 -8.80 10.59 0.96
C PRO A 58 -8.03 9.30 1.27
N SER A 59 -7.79 9.02 2.56
CA SER A 59 -7.12 7.80 2.98
C SER A 59 -7.95 6.56 2.65
N VAL A 60 -7.31 5.58 2.01
CA VAL A 60 -7.93 4.29 1.62
C VAL A 60 -7.10 3.11 2.07
N ASP A 61 -7.75 1.98 2.32
CA ASP A 61 -7.07 0.71 2.62
C ASP A 61 -6.56 0.02 1.33
N SER A 62 -5.99 -1.19 1.50
CA SER A 62 -5.48 -2.01 0.40
C SER A 62 -6.56 -2.51 -0.58
N GLU A 63 -7.83 -2.35 -0.24
CA GLU A 63 -8.96 -2.71 -1.10
C GLU A 63 -9.59 -1.47 -1.76
N GLY A 64 -9.06 -0.26 -1.51
CA GLY A 64 -9.61 1.00 -2.02
C GLY A 64 -10.79 1.54 -1.20
N ARG A 65 -11.05 0.98 -0.01
CA ARG A 65 -12.11 1.42 0.90
C ARG A 65 -11.63 2.59 1.76
N LEU A 66 -12.48 3.58 2.04
CA LEU A 66 -12.09 4.72 2.88
C LEU A 66 -11.67 4.26 4.28
N ASN A 67 -10.48 4.65 4.70
CA ASN A 67 -9.99 4.44 6.05
C ASN A 67 -10.66 5.47 6.98
N ARG A 68 -11.69 5.03 7.69
CA ARG A 68 -12.63 5.91 8.38
C ARG A 68 -12.74 5.62 9.87
N SER A 69 -13.04 6.66 10.64
CA SER A 69 -13.72 6.51 11.93
C SER A 69 -15.19 6.87 11.78
N ALA A 70 -16.08 5.95 12.15
CA ALA A 70 -17.51 6.16 12.11
C ALA A 70 -18.04 6.65 13.47
N SER A 71 -19.05 7.52 13.45
CA SER A 71 -19.77 7.96 14.64
C SER A 71 -21.21 8.25 14.28
N VAL A 72 -22.12 8.12 15.24
CA VAL A 72 -23.56 8.29 15.01
C VAL A 72 -24.02 9.65 15.55
N THR A 73 -24.87 10.36 14.80
CA THR A 73 -25.41 11.65 15.23
C THR A 73 -26.42 11.49 16.37
N ASP A 74 -26.52 12.52 17.22
CA ASP A 74 -27.60 12.64 18.20
C ASP A 74 -28.91 13.23 17.62
N GLU A 75 -29.90 13.45 18.49
CA GLU A 75 -31.22 14.06 18.16
C GLU A 75 -31.15 15.47 17.55
N ASN A 76 -29.98 16.11 17.54
CA ASN A 76 -29.72 17.42 16.91
C ASN A 76 -28.89 17.29 15.63
N GLY A 77 -28.70 16.07 15.13
CA GLY A 77 -27.84 15.76 13.99
C GLY A 77 -26.37 16.04 14.27
N GLU A 78 -25.95 16.11 15.55
CA GLU A 78 -24.59 16.50 15.94
C GLU A 78 -23.75 15.29 16.36
N VAL A 79 -22.48 15.32 15.99
CA VAL A 79 -21.48 14.37 16.47
C VAL A 79 -20.20 15.10 16.86
N ARG A 80 -19.52 14.59 17.89
CA ARG A 80 -18.23 15.12 18.35
C ARG A 80 -17.11 14.25 17.82
N VAL A 81 -16.23 14.85 17.03
CA VAL A 81 -15.08 14.19 16.41
C VAL A 81 -13.77 14.69 17.01
N ARG A 82 -12.75 13.85 16.97
CA ARG A 82 -11.40 14.18 17.46
C ARG A 82 -10.40 14.00 16.32
N LEU A 83 -9.73 15.08 15.95
CA LEU A 83 -8.99 15.21 14.70
C LEU A 83 -7.62 15.85 14.94
N ALA A 84 -6.68 15.63 14.04
CA ALA A 84 -5.44 16.38 14.01
C ALA A 84 -5.68 17.81 13.48
N THR A 85 -5.01 18.79 14.06
CA THR A 85 -4.96 20.18 13.55
C THR A 85 -4.07 20.30 12.32
N ASN A 86 -4.22 21.35 11.53
CA ASN A 86 -3.39 21.66 10.36
C ASN A 86 -3.43 20.59 9.24
N GLU A 87 -4.45 19.75 9.20
CA GLU A 87 -4.67 18.74 8.16
C GLU A 87 -6.03 18.97 7.49
N VAL A 88 -6.16 18.55 6.23
CA VAL A 88 -7.45 18.53 5.54
C VAL A 88 -8.23 17.27 5.98
N HIS A 89 -9.50 17.44 6.33
CA HIS A 89 -10.37 16.33 6.73
C HIS A 89 -11.62 16.28 5.88
N MET A 90 -12.08 15.08 5.56
CA MET A 90 -13.35 14.84 4.88
C MET A 90 -14.34 14.20 5.86
N PHE A 91 -15.53 14.77 5.95
CA PHE A 91 -16.67 14.13 6.59
C PHE A 91 -17.66 13.67 5.54
N GLN A 92 -18.12 12.43 5.66
CA GLN A 92 -19.16 11.87 4.81
C GLN A 92 -20.31 11.34 5.67
N VAL A 93 -21.54 11.64 5.28
CA VAL A 93 -22.74 11.11 5.92
C VAL A 93 -23.26 9.91 5.13
N SER A 94 -23.79 8.92 5.84
CA SER A 94 -24.54 7.79 5.30
C SER A 94 -25.77 7.51 6.17
N GLY A 95 -26.85 7.03 5.54
CA GLY A 95 -28.00 6.46 6.27
C GLY A 95 -27.67 5.11 6.92
N GLN A 96 -28.44 4.75 7.93
CA GLN A 96 -28.48 3.46 8.62
C GLN A 96 -29.93 2.94 8.60
N ILE A 97 -30.12 1.63 8.51
CA ILE A 97 -31.45 1.01 8.56
C ILE A 97 -31.69 0.40 9.94
N GLU A 98 -32.96 0.48 10.38
CA GLU A 98 -33.39 -0.04 11.68
C GLU A 98 -33.16 -1.54 11.72
N ARG A 99 -32.40 -2.00 12.72
CA ARG A 99 -32.27 -3.40 13.07
C ARG A 99 -32.70 -3.57 14.51
N THR A 100 -33.93 -4.05 14.66
CA THR A 100 -34.51 -4.35 15.98
C THR A 100 -33.79 -5.49 16.70
N GLU A 101 -32.98 -6.28 15.97
CA GLU A 101 -32.10 -7.36 16.48
C GLU A 101 -30.66 -6.87 16.71
N SER A 102 -30.42 -5.56 16.68
CA SER A 102 -29.08 -4.99 16.89
C SER A 102 -29.16 -3.61 17.58
N ASP A 103 -30.31 -3.26 18.18
CA ASP A 103 -30.64 -1.93 18.74
C ASP A 103 -30.06 -0.73 17.93
N ILE A 104 -29.96 -0.92 16.61
CA ILE A 104 -29.54 0.11 15.65
C ILE A 104 -30.83 0.77 15.21
N ASP A 105 -31.02 1.99 15.68
CA ASP A 105 -32.08 2.84 15.18
C ASP A 105 -31.79 3.21 13.72
N ALA A 106 -32.83 3.17 12.87
CA ALA A 106 -32.72 3.74 11.53
C ALA A 106 -32.29 5.21 11.62
N THR A 107 -31.52 5.65 10.62
CA THR A 107 -31.37 7.07 10.39
C THR A 107 -32.74 7.68 10.12
N VAL A 108 -33.09 8.67 10.91
CA VAL A 108 -34.33 9.41 10.79
C VAL A 108 -34.01 10.81 10.30
N ARG A 109 -34.78 11.29 9.32
CA ARG A 109 -34.73 12.67 8.84
C ARG A 109 -36.09 13.34 9.01
N ARG A 110 -36.10 14.59 9.46
CA ARG A 110 -37.31 15.42 9.52
C ARG A 110 -37.62 16.01 8.15
N CYS A 111 -38.88 15.97 7.74
CA CYS A 111 -39.32 16.64 6.53
C CYS A 111 -39.33 18.17 6.70
N GLN A 112 -38.42 18.84 5.99
CA GLN A 112 -38.27 20.31 5.96
C GLN A 112 -39.01 20.96 4.78
N TRP A 113 -39.54 20.15 3.85
CA TRP A 113 -40.37 20.60 2.74
C TRP A 113 -41.85 20.71 3.14
N VAL A 114 -42.43 21.90 3.06
CA VAL A 114 -43.79 22.20 3.56
C VAL A 114 -44.87 21.43 2.80
N ALA A 115 -44.67 21.19 1.50
CA ALA A 115 -45.60 20.41 0.70
C ALA A 115 -45.57 18.90 1.04
N GLY A 116 -44.60 18.45 1.85
CA GLY A 116 -44.40 17.07 2.26
C GLY A 116 -43.26 16.36 1.51
N CYS A 117 -42.64 15.39 2.17
CA CYS A 117 -41.53 14.61 1.65
C CYS A 117 -42.05 13.29 1.09
N GLY A 118 -42.77 13.37 -0.03
CA GLY A 118 -43.58 12.26 -0.56
C GLY A 118 -44.89 12.12 0.22
N ASP A 119 -45.12 10.95 0.82
CA ASP A 119 -46.29 10.71 1.68
C ASP A 119 -46.09 11.23 3.13
N ILE A 120 -44.90 11.75 3.45
CA ILE A 120 -44.54 12.26 4.78
C ILE A 120 -44.94 13.73 4.90
N ALA A 121 -45.67 14.09 5.95
CA ALA A 121 -46.07 15.48 6.17
C ALA A 121 -44.89 16.34 6.67
N PHE A 122 -44.96 17.64 6.41
CA PHE A 122 -44.01 18.61 6.96
C PHE A 122 -43.85 18.48 8.48
N ALA A 123 -42.61 18.62 8.97
CA ALA A 123 -42.22 18.42 10.37
C ALA A 123 -42.39 16.99 10.91
N GLN A 124 -42.77 16.02 10.08
CA GLN A 124 -42.72 14.62 10.45
C GLN A 124 -41.37 14.02 10.11
N ASP A 125 -40.94 13.15 11.00
CA ASP A 125 -39.72 12.37 10.89
C ASP A 125 -40.00 11.12 10.03
N PHE A 126 -39.04 10.74 9.17
CA PHE A 126 -39.12 9.57 8.30
C PHE A 126 -37.76 8.88 8.21
N ALA A 127 -37.77 7.55 8.04
CA ALA A 127 -36.55 6.78 7.89
C ALA A 127 -35.87 7.09 6.55
N VAL A 128 -34.54 7.22 6.57
CA VAL A 128 -33.69 7.45 5.40
C VAL A 128 -32.85 6.20 5.16
N THR A 129 -32.87 5.69 3.93
CA THR A 129 -32.02 4.58 3.49
C THR A 129 -30.60 5.05 3.17
N THR A 130 -29.70 4.13 2.82
CA THR A 130 -28.26 4.36 2.57
C THR A 130 -27.94 5.31 1.41
N ASP A 131 -28.94 5.81 0.69
CA ASP A 131 -28.78 6.65 -0.51
C ASP A 131 -28.34 8.11 -0.23
N VAL A 132 -28.29 8.55 1.04
CA VAL A 132 -27.81 9.91 1.38
C VAL A 132 -26.31 9.90 1.61
N VAL A 133 -25.55 10.29 0.59
CA VAL A 133 -24.11 10.53 0.65
C VAL A 133 -23.83 12.02 0.50
N TRP A 134 -23.62 12.72 1.62
CA TRP A 134 -23.18 14.11 1.60
C TRP A 134 -21.80 14.26 2.21
N ARG A 135 -20.96 15.08 1.59
CA ARG A 135 -19.61 15.36 2.06
C ARG A 135 -19.45 16.79 2.56
N SER A 136 -18.48 16.99 3.43
CA SER A 136 -17.89 18.29 3.73
C SER A 136 -16.40 18.11 3.93
N VAL A 137 -15.61 18.93 3.26
CA VAL A 137 -14.15 18.95 3.40
C VAL A 137 -13.76 20.22 4.12
N VAL A 138 -12.86 20.10 5.09
CA VAL A 138 -12.43 21.19 5.98
C VAL A 138 -10.92 21.28 6.02
N ARG A 139 -10.42 22.49 6.25
CA ARG A 139 -9.02 22.78 6.54
C ARG A 139 -8.91 23.34 7.95
N ASP A 140 -7.88 22.93 8.67
CA ASP A 140 -7.41 23.52 9.92
C ASP A 140 -8.50 23.88 10.95
N LEU A 141 -9.13 22.85 11.51
CA LEU A 141 -10.21 23.03 12.47
C LEU A 141 -9.73 23.59 13.82
N SER A 142 -10.41 24.63 14.27
CA SER A 142 -10.24 25.17 15.62
C SER A 142 -10.96 24.33 16.68
N ARG A 143 -10.51 24.45 17.93
CA ARG A 143 -11.14 23.75 19.06
C ARG A 143 -12.61 24.17 19.24
N ASN A 144 -13.49 23.18 19.26
CA ASN A 144 -14.95 23.31 19.35
C ASN A 144 -15.58 24.04 18.15
N GLU A 145 -14.87 24.11 17.02
CA GLU A 145 -15.46 24.57 15.77
C GLU A 145 -16.58 23.62 15.34
N ARG A 146 -17.61 24.17 14.69
CA ARG A 146 -18.78 23.41 14.23
C ARG A 146 -18.92 23.49 12.73
N ILE A 147 -18.87 22.33 12.09
CA ILE A 147 -18.91 22.14 10.64
C ILE A 147 -20.26 21.57 10.24
N ARG A 148 -20.80 22.02 9.10
CA ARG A 148 -22.03 21.50 8.53
C ARG A 148 -21.76 20.52 7.41
N VAL A 149 -22.57 19.46 7.36
CA VAL A 149 -22.63 18.54 6.22
C VAL A 149 -24.03 18.64 5.61
N THR A 150 -24.12 19.24 4.43
CA THR A 150 -25.36 19.51 3.70
C THR A 150 -25.16 19.25 2.20
N PRO A 151 -26.23 19.25 1.38
CA PRO A 151 -26.08 19.17 -0.07
C PRO A 151 -25.16 20.26 -0.65
N LEU A 152 -25.11 21.46 -0.06
CA LEU A 152 -24.26 22.54 -0.56
C LEU A 152 -22.77 22.33 -0.25
N THR A 153 -22.46 21.75 0.92
CA THR A 153 -21.08 21.40 1.25
C THR A 153 -20.60 20.21 0.44
N ASP A 154 -21.50 19.32 0.03
CA ASP A 154 -21.18 18.20 -0.86
C ASP A 154 -20.80 18.69 -2.27
N LEU A 155 -21.59 19.62 -2.83
CA LEU A 155 -21.23 20.30 -4.09
C LEU A 155 -19.88 21.03 -4.01
N ALA A 156 -19.59 21.66 -2.87
CA ALA A 156 -18.30 22.32 -2.65
C ALA A 156 -17.15 21.32 -2.51
N ALA A 157 -17.37 20.18 -1.86
CA ALA A 157 -16.39 19.10 -1.74
C ALA A 157 -16.05 18.51 -3.11
N GLU A 158 -17.06 18.24 -3.94
CA GLU A 158 -16.85 17.76 -5.31
C GLU A 158 -16.04 18.77 -6.14
N LEU A 159 -16.44 20.05 -6.11
CA LEU A 159 -15.73 21.11 -6.82
C LEU A 159 -14.29 21.26 -6.33
N ALA A 160 -14.04 21.15 -5.02
CA ALA A 160 -12.70 21.27 -4.42
C ALA A 160 -11.75 20.12 -4.76
N PHE A 161 -12.30 18.92 -5.00
CA PHE A 161 -11.52 17.76 -5.42
C PHE A 161 -11.15 17.87 -6.91
N GLU A 162 -12.18 18.08 -7.73
CA GLU A 162 -12.04 18.07 -9.19
C GLU A 162 -11.31 19.31 -9.70
N ARG A 163 -11.49 20.46 -9.03
CA ARG A 163 -11.02 21.74 -9.54
C ARG A 163 -10.46 22.69 -8.49
N ARG A 164 -9.70 23.65 -9.00
CA ARG A 164 -9.22 24.80 -8.23
C ARG A 164 -9.30 26.10 -9.02
N TYR A 165 -9.59 27.21 -8.34
CA TYR A 165 -9.64 28.53 -8.95
C TYR A 165 -8.26 29.21 -8.95
N MET A 166 -7.83 29.64 -10.13
CA MET A 166 -6.55 30.32 -10.36
C MET A 166 -6.80 31.79 -10.63
N GLU A 167 -6.51 32.64 -9.65
CA GLU A 167 -6.80 34.08 -9.70
C GLU A 167 -6.03 34.81 -10.81
N ASP A 168 -4.79 34.41 -11.07
CA ASP A 168 -3.89 35.05 -12.03
C ASP A 168 -3.88 34.39 -13.42
N ALA A 169 -4.64 33.31 -13.61
CA ALA A 169 -4.73 32.63 -14.91
C ALA A 169 -5.51 33.51 -15.91
N GLN A 170 -4.96 33.69 -17.10
CA GLN A 170 -5.59 34.50 -18.13
C GLN A 170 -6.48 33.65 -19.03
N ASN A 171 -7.76 34.00 -19.11
CA ASN A 171 -8.73 33.40 -20.03
C ASN A 171 -8.46 33.82 -21.49
N ASP A 172 -9.04 33.09 -22.45
CA ASP A 172 -8.92 33.38 -23.89
C ASP A 172 -9.41 34.79 -24.28
N ASP A 173 -10.31 35.37 -23.49
CA ASP A 173 -10.83 36.73 -23.67
C ASP A 173 -9.95 37.82 -23.02
N GLY A 174 -8.86 37.42 -22.36
CA GLY A 174 -7.91 38.28 -21.68
C GLY A 174 -8.26 38.64 -20.23
N SER A 175 -9.40 38.17 -19.70
CA SER A 175 -9.75 38.31 -18.28
C SER A 175 -8.88 37.42 -17.38
N LEU A 176 -8.78 37.75 -16.10
CA LEU A 176 -8.05 36.96 -15.10
C LEU A 176 -9.04 36.11 -14.29
N GLY A 177 -8.61 34.93 -13.86
CA GLY A 177 -9.41 34.02 -13.05
C GLY A 177 -9.98 32.85 -13.85
N GLN A 178 -9.50 31.63 -13.62
CA GLN A 178 -10.00 30.41 -14.28
C GLN A 178 -10.05 29.22 -13.31
N TRP A 179 -11.07 28.36 -13.43
CA TRP A 179 -11.07 27.04 -12.79
C TRP A 179 -10.27 26.05 -13.62
N VAL A 180 -9.33 25.34 -12.99
CA VAL A 180 -8.56 24.27 -13.61
C VAL A 180 -8.80 22.95 -12.91
N GLN A 181 -8.69 21.86 -13.66
CA GLN A 181 -8.83 20.51 -13.13
C GLN A 181 -7.59 20.11 -12.31
N THR A 182 -7.81 19.52 -11.15
CA THR A 182 -6.76 19.11 -10.20
C THR A 182 -6.81 17.61 -9.90
N GLY A 183 -7.94 17.09 -9.42
CA GLY A 183 -8.10 15.69 -9.00
C GLY A 183 -7.50 15.38 -7.62
N TYR A 184 -7.42 16.38 -6.74
CA TYR A 184 -6.92 16.27 -5.36
C TYR A 184 -7.32 17.53 -4.56
N PHE A 185 -7.41 17.38 -3.24
CA PHE A 185 -7.66 18.50 -2.35
C PHE A 185 -6.40 19.33 -2.10
N THR A 186 -6.58 20.64 -2.05
CA THR A 186 -5.57 21.60 -1.58
C THR A 186 -6.22 22.56 -0.61
N ASP A 187 -5.40 23.19 0.23
CA ASP A 187 -5.84 24.27 1.12
C ASP A 187 -6.65 25.34 0.39
N TYR A 188 -6.24 25.70 -0.82
CA TYR A 188 -6.92 26.71 -1.61
C TYR A 188 -8.22 26.20 -2.22
N SER A 189 -8.25 24.99 -2.77
CA SER A 189 -9.46 24.48 -3.43
C SER A 189 -10.60 24.28 -2.45
N VAL A 190 -10.32 23.86 -1.22
CA VAL A 190 -11.32 23.72 -0.14
C VAL A 190 -11.98 25.07 0.16
N GLU A 191 -11.21 26.09 0.50
CA GLU A 191 -11.75 27.41 0.86
C GLU A 191 -12.40 28.14 -0.33
N GLN A 192 -11.80 28.04 -1.51
CA GLN A 192 -12.34 28.67 -2.73
C GLN A 192 -13.68 28.04 -3.12
N SER A 193 -13.84 26.72 -3.05
CA SER A 193 -15.11 26.06 -3.37
C SER A 193 -16.20 26.43 -2.35
N ILE A 194 -15.87 26.49 -1.05
CA ILE A 194 -16.81 26.99 -0.03
C ILE A 194 -17.24 28.43 -0.35
N SER A 195 -16.29 29.30 -0.71
CA SER A 195 -16.56 30.69 -1.08
C SER A 195 -17.43 30.80 -2.34
N GLN A 196 -17.14 30.00 -3.37
CA GLN A 196 -17.87 29.97 -4.64
C GLN A 196 -19.34 29.63 -4.40
N LEU A 197 -19.62 28.52 -3.70
CA LEU A 197 -20.97 28.08 -3.42
C LEU A 197 -21.69 29.04 -2.45
N SER A 198 -20.99 29.58 -1.45
CA SER A 198 -21.55 30.59 -0.55
C SER A 198 -22.04 31.83 -1.31
N LYS A 199 -21.26 32.33 -2.27
CA LYS A 199 -21.65 33.47 -3.11
C LYS A 199 -22.77 33.13 -4.10
N LEU A 200 -22.73 31.96 -4.74
CA LEU A 200 -23.78 31.51 -5.67
C LEU A 200 -25.15 31.49 -4.98
N PHE A 201 -25.19 30.97 -3.77
CA PHE A 201 -26.43 30.80 -3.01
C PHE A 201 -26.77 31.99 -2.10
N GLY A 202 -25.85 32.96 -1.96
CA GLY A 202 -26.01 34.15 -1.12
C GLY A 202 -26.06 33.83 0.37
N ILE A 203 -25.24 32.87 0.82
CA ILE A 203 -25.08 32.45 2.22
C ILE A 203 -23.74 33.00 2.73
N MET A 204 -23.64 33.39 4.01
CA MET A 204 -22.38 33.91 4.55
C MET A 204 -21.22 32.90 4.44
N ASN A 205 -21.43 31.68 4.92
CA ASN A 205 -20.49 30.56 4.75
C ASN A 205 -21.25 29.23 4.89
N ILE A 206 -21.32 28.43 3.83
CA ILE A 206 -22.08 27.17 3.84
C ILE A 206 -21.56 26.11 4.82
N GLN A 207 -20.30 26.19 5.22
CA GLN A 207 -19.66 25.22 6.11
C GLN A 207 -19.88 25.56 7.59
N THR A 208 -19.91 26.85 7.97
CA THR A 208 -20.01 27.28 9.38
C THR A 208 -21.35 27.89 9.75
N THR A 209 -22.10 28.47 8.80
CA THR A 209 -23.47 28.95 9.03
C THR A 209 -24.38 27.76 9.35
N GLN A 210 -25.16 27.88 10.44
CA GLN A 210 -26.18 26.90 10.78
C GLN A 210 -27.43 27.08 9.89
N PRO A 211 -27.84 26.11 9.08
CA PRO A 211 -29.12 26.20 8.39
C PRO A 211 -30.27 26.07 9.40
N ALA A 212 -31.30 26.90 9.24
CA ALA A 212 -32.44 26.92 10.16
C ALA A 212 -33.32 25.68 10.00
N ASP A 213 -33.69 25.02 11.10
CA ASP A 213 -34.77 24.02 11.10
C ASP A 213 -36.10 24.71 10.79
N LEU A 214 -36.67 24.43 9.61
CA LEU A 214 -37.90 25.05 9.14
C LEU A 214 -39.12 24.63 9.96
N SER A 215 -39.06 23.46 10.59
CA SER A 215 -40.12 22.91 11.45
C SER A 215 -40.19 23.55 12.85
N ARG A 216 -39.14 24.26 13.25
CA ARG A 216 -39.01 24.88 14.59
C ARG A 216 -38.87 26.41 14.49
N PRO A 217 -39.86 27.14 13.95
CA PRO A 217 -39.77 28.58 13.69
C PRO A 217 -39.53 29.44 14.93
N GLN A 218 -39.89 28.96 16.12
CA GLN A 218 -39.58 29.60 17.39
C GLN A 218 -38.07 29.80 17.63
N ASN A 219 -37.22 28.99 16.99
CA ASN A 219 -35.77 29.08 17.14
C ASN A 219 -35.16 30.24 16.35
N TRP A 220 -35.92 30.88 15.45
CA TRP A 220 -35.40 31.96 14.59
C TRP A 220 -35.43 33.33 15.28
N ASP A 221 -36.13 33.46 16.41
CA ASP A 221 -36.36 34.72 17.14
C ASP A 221 -35.11 35.31 17.85
N GLY A 222 -33.91 34.85 17.46
CA GLY A 222 -32.61 35.27 17.97
C GLY A 222 -32.34 36.77 17.92
N SER A 223 -31.34 37.23 18.67
CA SER A 223 -31.04 38.66 18.87
C SER A 223 -30.43 39.36 17.65
N ASN A 224 -29.79 38.62 16.73
CA ASN A 224 -29.15 39.19 15.52
C ASN A 224 -29.97 38.89 14.26
N SER A 225 -30.62 39.91 13.70
CA SER A 225 -31.49 39.77 12.53
C SER A 225 -30.76 39.32 11.27
N VAL A 226 -29.49 39.71 11.09
CA VAL A 226 -28.70 39.33 9.90
C VAL A 226 -28.39 37.84 9.94
N VAL A 227 -27.93 37.34 11.10
CA VAL A 227 -27.66 35.92 11.30
C VAL A 227 -28.95 35.10 11.14
N SER A 228 -30.05 35.50 11.77
CA SER A 228 -31.33 34.78 11.63
C SER A 228 -31.81 34.71 10.17
N GLN A 229 -31.64 35.79 9.39
CA GLN A 229 -32.03 35.80 7.97
C GLN A 229 -31.11 34.91 7.12
N ASP A 230 -29.80 34.89 7.38
CA ASP A 230 -28.84 34.02 6.70
C ASP A 230 -29.11 32.53 7.00
N GLN A 231 -29.33 32.19 8.27
CA GLN A 231 -29.71 30.83 8.68
C GLN A 231 -31.01 30.38 8.03
N LEU A 232 -32.03 31.27 7.98
CA LEU A 232 -33.31 30.99 7.34
C LEU A 232 -33.18 30.81 5.83
N ARG A 233 -32.38 31.65 5.16
CA ARG A 233 -32.07 31.51 3.73
C ARG A 233 -31.39 30.17 3.46
N TYR A 234 -30.37 29.82 4.24
CA TYR A 234 -29.67 28.55 4.09
C TYR A 234 -30.61 27.35 4.33
N GLY A 235 -31.40 27.37 5.40
CA GLY A 235 -32.40 26.33 5.67
C GLY A 235 -33.45 26.19 4.57
N ALA A 236 -33.90 27.30 3.98
CA ALA A 236 -34.83 27.28 2.84
C ALA A 236 -34.23 26.62 1.59
N LEU A 237 -32.94 26.86 1.33
CA LEU A 237 -32.22 26.27 0.21
C LEU A 237 -31.99 24.78 0.43
N VAL A 238 -31.56 24.35 1.62
CA VAL A 238 -31.40 22.91 1.94
C VAL A 238 -32.74 22.17 1.81
N ALA A 239 -33.84 22.77 2.27
CA ALA A 239 -35.17 22.21 2.08
C ALA A 239 -35.60 22.16 0.60
N ALA A 240 -35.18 23.13 -0.22
CA ALA A 240 -35.42 23.09 -1.67
C ALA A 240 -34.69 21.91 -2.33
N PHE A 241 -33.45 21.61 -1.92
CA PHE A 241 -32.74 20.40 -2.35
C PHE A 241 -33.47 19.12 -1.90
N GLN A 242 -33.97 19.06 -0.67
CA GLN A 242 -34.81 17.94 -0.22
C GLN A 242 -36.05 17.77 -1.13
N GLY A 243 -36.70 18.87 -1.53
CA GLY A 243 -37.81 18.83 -2.48
C GLY A 243 -37.42 18.26 -3.86
N LEU A 244 -36.23 18.60 -4.35
CA LEU A 244 -35.70 18.10 -5.62
C LEU A 244 -35.31 16.62 -5.57
N GLU A 245 -34.79 16.15 -4.42
CA GLU A 245 -34.42 14.76 -4.17
C GLU A 245 -35.63 13.81 -4.25
N LEU A 246 -36.83 14.26 -3.84
CA LEU A 246 -38.06 13.45 -3.84
C LEU A 246 -38.50 12.97 -5.22
N ASP A 247 -38.21 13.75 -6.26
CA ASP A 247 -38.61 13.39 -7.62
C ASP A 247 -37.70 12.32 -8.22
N ARG A 248 -36.38 12.31 -7.91
CA ARG A 248 -35.36 11.28 -8.25
C ARG A 248 -34.06 11.45 -7.42
N PRO A 249 -33.57 10.43 -6.69
CA PRO A 249 -32.35 10.54 -5.86
C PRO A 249 -31.04 10.74 -6.66
N ALA A 250 -30.93 10.25 -7.90
CA ALA A 250 -29.73 10.41 -8.75
C ALA A 250 -29.43 11.85 -9.23
N LYS A 251 -30.13 12.87 -8.70
CA LYS A 251 -30.03 14.26 -9.16
C LYS A 251 -28.90 15.06 -8.53
N LEU A 252 -28.46 14.76 -7.30
CA LEU A 252 -27.41 15.55 -6.65
C LEU A 252 -26.03 15.27 -7.25
N GLU A 253 -25.72 14.01 -7.55
CA GLU A 253 -24.49 13.63 -8.26
C GLU A 253 -24.43 14.25 -9.66
N ALA A 254 -25.54 14.16 -10.41
CA ALA A 254 -25.65 14.80 -11.72
C ALA A 254 -25.51 16.34 -11.64
N PHE A 255 -26.02 16.95 -10.57
CA PHE A 255 -25.81 18.37 -10.28
C PHE A 255 -24.32 18.65 -10.06
N ALA A 256 -23.66 17.90 -9.18
CA ALA A 256 -22.25 18.07 -8.86
C ALA A 256 -21.37 17.95 -10.12
N GLN A 257 -21.64 16.93 -10.96
CA GLN A 257 -21.00 16.74 -12.25
C GLN A 257 -21.24 17.92 -13.20
N GLN A 258 -22.46 18.48 -13.25
CA GLN A 258 -22.75 19.66 -14.05
C GLN A 258 -22.00 20.90 -13.52
N LEU A 259 -21.97 21.11 -12.20
CA LEU A 259 -21.24 22.21 -11.57
C LEU A 259 -19.74 22.14 -11.89
N VAL A 260 -19.15 20.95 -11.80
CA VAL A 260 -17.75 20.70 -12.19
C VAL A 260 -17.57 20.91 -13.70
N ALA A 261 -18.45 20.40 -14.55
CA ALA A 261 -18.36 20.60 -16.00
C ALA A 261 -18.45 22.08 -16.40
N ASN A 262 -19.19 22.88 -15.63
CA ASN A 262 -19.41 24.30 -15.83
C ASN A 262 -18.46 25.19 -15.02
N ASP A 263 -17.29 24.71 -14.61
CA ASP A 263 -16.27 25.52 -13.93
C ASP A 263 -16.81 26.22 -12.66
N GLY A 264 -17.56 25.47 -11.83
CA GLY A 264 -18.15 26.01 -10.61
C GLY A 264 -19.29 27.00 -10.85
N GLN A 265 -19.84 27.10 -12.07
CA GLN A 265 -20.99 27.93 -12.42
C GLN A 265 -22.26 27.12 -12.59
N LEU A 266 -23.41 27.80 -12.48
CA LEU A 266 -24.74 27.22 -12.69
C LEU A 266 -25.48 27.93 -13.80
N ASN A 267 -26.42 27.23 -14.44
CA ASN A 267 -27.33 27.91 -15.35
C ASN A 267 -28.19 28.91 -14.56
N THR A 268 -28.42 30.09 -15.14
CA THR A 268 -29.17 31.16 -14.49
C THR A 268 -30.67 30.87 -14.46
N VAL A 269 -31.28 30.61 -15.63
CA VAL A 269 -32.76 30.48 -15.76
C VAL A 269 -33.21 29.16 -16.38
N ASP A 270 -32.54 28.71 -17.44
CA ASP A 270 -32.92 27.48 -18.17
C ASP A 270 -32.08 26.27 -17.73
N GLY A 271 -32.70 25.09 -17.69
CA GLY A 271 -32.05 23.83 -17.27
C GLY A 271 -32.58 23.25 -15.96
N GLU A 272 -32.31 21.97 -15.73
CA GLU A 272 -32.87 21.21 -14.60
C GLU A 272 -32.36 21.72 -13.24
N PHE A 273 -31.12 22.20 -13.19
CA PHE A 273 -30.44 22.69 -11.99
C PHE A 273 -30.18 24.21 -12.02
N ALA A 274 -31.06 24.96 -12.71
CA ALA A 274 -30.94 26.41 -12.82
C ALA A 274 -31.14 27.11 -11.46
N LEU A 275 -30.30 28.12 -11.19
CA LEU A 275 -30.30 28.84 -9.91
C LEU A 275 -31.65 29.52 -9.63
N SER A 276 -32.33 30.05 -10.66
CA SER A 276 -33.67 30.62 -10.49
C SER A 276 -34.69 29.59 -10.03
N GLY A 277 -34.58 28.34 -10.50
CA GLY A 277 -35.47 27.24 -10.11
C GLY A 277 -35.30 26.88 -8.64
N ILE A 278 -34.05 26.80 -8.17
CA ILE A 278 -33.73 26.52 -6.75
C ILE A 278 -34.22 27.66 -5.85
N PHE A 279 -33.97 28.91 -6.24
CA PHE A 279 -34.47 30.07 -5.49
C PHE A 279 -36.00 30.14 -5.46
N GLN A 280 -36.67 29.82 -6.58
CA GLN A 280 -38.12 29.78 -6.64
C GLN A 280 -38.68 28.69 -5.73
N ALA A 281 -38.09 27.49 -5.73
CA ALA A 281 -38.46 26.42 -4.82
C ALA A 281 -38.31 26.84 -3.34
N ALA A 282 -37.21 27.50 -2.98
CA ALA A 282 -37.01 28.02 -1.63
C ALA A 282 -38.07 29.08 -1.24
N ILE A 283 -38.42 29.99 -2.17
CA ILE A 283 -39.49 30.99 -1.97
C ILE A 283 -40.83 30.30 -1.74
N ASP A 284 -41.18 29.35 -2.60
CA ASP A 284 -42.47 28.66 -2.57
C ASP A 284 -42.63 27.85 -1.28
N ASN A 285 -41.53 27.28 -0.76
CA ASN A 285 -41.51 26.60 0.54
C ASN A 285 -41.71 27.58 1.70
N LEU A 286 -40.92 28.66 1.72
CA LEU A 286 -41.00 29.68 2.77
C LEU A 286 -42.39 30.33 2.86
N ALA A 287 -43.02 30.59 1.71
CA ALA A 287 -44.34 31.20 1.63
C ALA A 287 -45.43 30.35 2.29
N GLN A 288 -45.22 29.04 2.43
CA GLN A 288 -46.19 28.09 2.96
C GLN A 288 -45.97 27.77 4.44
N LEU A 289 -44.91 28.28 5.08
CA LEU A 289 -44.58 27.97 6.47
C LEU A 289 -45.71 28.32 7.45
N PRO A 290 -46.17 27.35 8.27
CA PRO A 290 -47.23 27.59 9.24
C PRO A 290 -46.72 28.15 10.57
N ASN A 291 -47.61 28.79 11.33
CA ASN A 291 -47.43 29.11 12.77
C ASN A 291 -46.16 29.93 13.13
N LEU A 292 -45.81 30.94 12.32
CA LEU A 292 -44.68 31.81 12.60
C LEU A 292 -44.99 32.85 13.69
N SER A 293 -43.97 33.22 14.47
CA SER A 293 -44.02 34.41 15.32
C SER A 293 -44.00 35.67 14.44
N VAL A 294 -44.44 36.82 14.97
CA VAL A 294 -44.38 38.11 14.24
C VAL A 294 -42.96 38.40 13.73
N ARG A 295 -41.94 38.05 14.51
CA ARG A 295 -40.54 38.31 14.17
C ARG A 295 -40.01 37.30 13.14
N ALA A 296 -40.40 36.03 13.23
CA ALA A 296 -40.10 35.03 12.21
C ALA A 296 -40.79 35.35 10.87
N GLU A 297 -42.00 35.91 10.88
CA GLU A 297 -42.67 36.43 9.67
C GLU A 297 -41.88 37.57 9.03
N GLU A 298 -41.39 38.53 9.82
CA GLU A 298 -40.54 39.63 9.31
C GLU A 298 -39.26 39.10 8.66
N TYR A 299 -38.61 38.10 9.25
CA TYR A 299 -37.41 37.47 8.69
C TYR A 299 -37.70 36.67 7.43
N ARG A 300 -38.78 35.87 7.42
CA ARG A 300 -39.24 35.16 6.22
C ARG A 300 -39.49 36.13 5.08
N ASP A 301 -40.24 37.20 5.32
CA ASP A 301 -40.61 38.16 4.27
C ASP A 301 -39.37 38.88 3.72
N ALA A 302 -38.39 39.18 4.57
CA ALA A 302 -37.10 39.73 4.14
C ALA A 302 -36.31 38.75 3.26
N VAL A 303 -36.21 37.48 3.65
CA VAL A 303 -35.51 36.44 2.87
C VAL A 303 -36.21 36.18 1.54
N VAL A 304 -37.56 36.09 1.53
CA VAL A 304 -38.35 35.93 0.30
C VAL A 304 -38.13 37.12 -0.64
N ALA A 305 -38.17 38.35 -0.12
CA ALA A 305 -37.92 39.54 -0.93
C ALA A 305 -36.50 39.55 -1.52
N GLN A 306 -35.51 39.08 -0.75
CA GLN A 306 -34.13 38.97 -1.24
C GLN A 306 -33.99 37.91 -2.34
N LEU A 307 -34.54 36.70 -2.15
CA LEU A 307 -34.52 35.66 -3.18
C LEU A 307 -35.24 36.10 -4.46
N GLN A 308 -36.36 36.82 -4.34
CA GLN A 308 -37.07 37.38 -5.50
C GLN A 308 -36.23 38.44 -6.23
N ALA A 309 -35.50 39.27 -5.49
CA ALA A 309 -34.59 40.24 -6.06
C ALA A 309 -33.42 39.56 -6.78
N ASP A 310 -32.88 38.48 -6.19
CA ASP A 310 -31.81 37.69 -6.78
C ASP A 310 -32.27 37.02 -8.08
N ILE A 311 -33.47 36.39 -8.10
CA ILE A 311 -34.08 35.85 -9.34
C ILE A 311 -34.24 36.93 -10.40
N ALA A 312 -34.72 38.13 -10.02
CA ALA A 312 -34.91 39.23 -10.96
C ALA A 312 -33.58 39.79 -11.51
N ALA A 313 -32.46 39.56 -10.82
CA ALA A 313 -31.12 39.95 -11.23
C ALA A 313 -30.46 38.92 -12.17
N LEU A 314 -30.96 37.69 -12.24
CA LEU A 314 -30.50 36.66 -13.17
C LEU A 314 -30.87 37.05 -14.62
N GLN A 315 -29.93 36.83 -15.55
CA GLN A 315 -30.11 37.14 -16.97
C GLN A 315 -31.01 36.11 -17.66
N GLN A 316 -31.67 36.46 -18.76
CA GLN A 316 -32.63 35.56 -19.44
C GLN A 316 -31.91 34.66 -20.46
N GLY A 317 -32.09 33.34 -20.35
CA GLY A 317 -31.64 32.33 -21.30
C GLY A 317 -30.80 31.22 -20.67
N ASP A 318 -30.10 30.46 -21.51
CA ASP A 318 -29.20 29.36 -21.17
C ASP A 318 -27.79 29.87 -20.76
N GLU A 319 -27.74 31.01 -20.07
CA GLU A 319 -26.48 31.65 -19.64
C GLU A 319 -26.03 31.10 -18.28
N LEU A 320 -24.72 30.88 -18.14
CA LEU A 320 -24.09 30.51 -16.87
C LEU A 320 -23.96 31.73 -15.95
N THR A 321 -23.93 31.48 -14.64
CA THR A 321 -23.50 32.48 -13.65
C THR A 321 -22.07 32.93 -13.95
N ALA A 322 -21.73 34.14 -13.48
CA ALA A 322 -20.39 34.70 -13.55
C ALA A 322 -19.91 35.06 -12.14
N ILE A 323 -19.92 34.08 -11.24
CA ILE A 323 -19.49 34.23 -9.85
C ILE A 323 -18.08 33.66 -9.70
N ALA A 324 -17.21 34.42 -9.04
CA ALA A 324 -15.88 33.97 -8.65
C ALA A 324 -15.78 33.89 -7.12
N PRO A 325 -14.96 32.96 -6.58
CA PRO A 325 -14.70 32.90 -5.15
C PRO A 325 -14.03 34.19 -4.67
N ALA A 326 -13.99 34.41 -3.36
CA ALA A 326 -13.20 35.52 -2.83
C ALA A 326 -11.70 35.23 -3.04
N PRO A 327 -10.86 36.27 -3.14
CA PRO A 327 -9.42 36.09 -3.19
C PRO A 327 -8.91 35.24 -2.02
N VAL A 328 -7.95 34.36 -2.26
CA VAL A 328 -7.39 33.44 -1.25
C VAL A 328 -6.92 34.21 0.00
N VAL A 329 -6.34 35.40 -0.18
CA VAL A 329 -5.88 36.28 0.92
C VAL A 329 -7.03 36.77 1.83
N GLU A 330 -8.28 36.73 1.36
CA GLU A 330 -9.46 37.05 2.17
C GLU A 330 -10.07 35.81 2.83
N LEU A 331 -9.79 34.62 2.29
CA LEU A 331 -10.33 33.34 2.74
C LEU A 331 -9.47 32.69 3.83
N ILE A 332 -8.16 32.86 3.73
CA ILE A 332 -7.18 32.27 4.63
C ILE A 332 -6.67 33.34 5.60
N ALA A 333 -6.43 32.96 6.86
CA ALA A 333 -5.87 33.87 7.85
C ALA A 333 -4.52 34.44 7.36
N ALA A 334 -4.22 35.70 7.69
CA ALA A 334 -3.05 36.39 7.13
C ALA A 334 -1.73 35.66 7.42
N ASP A 335 -1.59 35.11 8.64
CA ASP A 335 -0.40 34.36 9.06
C ASP A 335 -0.28 33.06 8.24
N ASP A 336 -1.35 32.27 8.10
CA ASP A 336 -1.38 31.06 7.26
C ASP A 336 -1.11 31.36 5.78
N ALA A 337 -1.64 32.48 5.26
CA ALA A 337 -1.45 32.87 3.86
C ALA A 337 0.02 33.25 3.59
N GLU A 338 0.69 33.89 4.56
CA GLU A 338 2.13 34.14 4.52
C GLU A 338 2.92 32.83 4.52
N ASP A 339 2.57 31.90 5.40
CA ASP A 339 3.21 30.58 5.48
C ASP A 339 3.06 29.77 4.19
N ILE A 340 1.86 29.73 3.59
CA ILE A 340 1.65 29.06 2.29
C ILE A 340 2.43 29.76 1.17
N THR A 341 2.49 31.09 1.17
CA THR A 341 3.23 31.84 0.13
C THR A 341 4.73 31.57 0.22
N VAL A 342 5.28 31.58 1.44
CA VAL A 342 6.68 31.25 1.71
C VAL A 342 6.96 29.79 1.38
N GLY A 343 6.09 28.87 1.79
CA GLY A 343 6.18 27.45 1.48
C GLY A 343 6.17 27.17 -0.02
N LEU A 344 5.32 27.86 -0.79
CA LEU A 344 5.31 27.76 -2.24
C LEU A 344 6.59 28.30 -2.88
N ALA A 345 7.08 29.45 -2.42
CA ALA A 345 8.33 30.03 -2.92
C ALA A 345 9.52 29.11 -2.65
N ARG A 346 9.59 28.51 -1.44
CA ARG A 346 10.59 27.51 -1.07
C ARG A 346 10.47 26.25 -1.91
N THR A 347 9.25 25.76 -2.14
CA THR A 347 8.99 24.59 -2.98
C THR A 347 9.55 24.81 -4.39
N LYS A 348 9.24 25.94 -5.04
CA LYS A 348 9.77 26.28 -6.37
C LYS A 348 11.30 26.35 -6.40
N ALA A 349 11.88 27.04 -5.42
CA ALA A 349 13.32 27.16 -5.31
C ALA A 349 13.98 25.79 -5.10
N PHE A 350 13.36 24.91 -4.32
CA PHE A 350 13.86 23.57 -4.06
C PHE A 350 13.71 22.66 -5.29
N VAL A 351 12.57 22.66 -6.00
CA VAL A 351 12.46 21.92 -7.28
C VAL A 351 13.51 22.41 -8.29
N SER A 352 13.77 23.71 -8.35
CA SER A 352 14.87 24.25 -9.16
C SER A 352 16.26 23.76 -8.71
N HIS A 353 16.50 23.63 -7.40
CA HIS A 353 17.74 23.06 -6.85
C HIS A 353 17.90 21.57 -7.25
N LEU A 354 16.81 20.80 -7.20
CA LEU A 354 16.77 19.38 -7.51
C LEU A 354 17.09 19.07 -8.99
N LYS A 355 16.93 20.03 -9.91
CA LYS A 355 17.37 19.87 -11.32
C LYS A 355 18.87 19.61 -11.45
N SER A 356 19.64 19.95 -10.43
CA SER A 356 21.09 19.69 -10.31
C SER A 356 21.42 18.77 -9.13
N ILE A 357 20.49 17.90 -8.72
CA ILE A 357 20.71 17.00 -7.57
C ILE A 357 21.92 16.08 -7.77
N ASP A 358 22.18 15.65 -9.00
CA ASP A 358 23.36 14.83 -9.32
C ASP A 358 24.68 15.56 -8.95
N ASP A 359 24.72 16.88 -9.11
CA ASP A 359 25.89 17.69 -8.76
C ASP A 359 25.93 18.10 -7.28
N ASN A 360 24.79 18.15 -6.60
CA ASN A 360 24.64 18.80 -5.29
C ASN A 360 24.19 17.87 -4.16
N PHE A 361 23.97 16.57 -4.42
CA PHE A 361 23.55 15.64 -3.37
C PHE A 361 24.68 15.34 -2.37
N PHE A 362 25.93 15.31 -2.84
CA PHE A 362 27.11 15.16 -2.00
C PHE A 362 27.77 16.52 -1.78
N GLU A 363 28.53 16.68 -0.70
CA GLU A 363 29.34 17.89 -0.54
C GLU A 363 30.38 18.04 -1.66
N GLU A 364 30.74 19.29 -1.93
CA GLU A 364 31.71 19.64 -2.97
C GLU A 364 33.00 18.84 -2.78
N GLY A 365 33.34 18.05 -3.82
CA GLY A 365 34.55 17.23 -3.93
C GLY A 365 34.40 15.76 -3.50
N TYR A 366 33.32 15.35 -2.84
CA TYR A 366 33.15 13.95 -2.40
C TYR A 366 32.87 12.97 -3.57
N ARG A 367 32.22 13.45 -4.63
CA ARG A 367 31.87 12.63 -5.79
C ARG A 367 33.07 12.04 -6.54
N GLU A 368 34.15 12.79 -6.67
CA GLU A 368 35.36 12.36 -7.39
C GLU A 368 36.03 11.11 -6.75
N PRO A 369 36.32 11.07 -5.43
CA PRO A 369 36.84 9.87 -4.80
C PRO A 369 35.81 8.73 -4.75
N LEU A 370 34.51 9.02 -4.60
CA LEU A 370 33.46 7.99 -4.70
C LEU A 370 33.47 7.29 -6.05
N ASP A 371 33.47 8.05 -7.15
CA ASP A 371 33.49 7.50 -8.51
C ASP A 371 34.79 6.70 -8.75
N ALA A 372 35.94 7.19 -8.26
CA ALA A 372 37.23 6.50 -8.37
C ALA A 372 37.23 5.16 -7.62
N HIS A 373 36.70 5.11 -6.40
CA HIS A 373 36.55 3.89 -5.61
C HIS A 373 35.64 2.87 -6.31
N MET A 374 34.48 3.31 -6.80
CA MET A 374 33.55 2.46 -7.53
C MET A 374 34.16 1.90 -8.83
N ASP A 375 34.92 2.72 -9.57
CA ASP A 375 35.64 2.29 -10.77
C ASP A 375 36.75 1.27 -10.44
N GLN A 376 37.46 1.43 -9.32
CA GLN A 376 38.46 0.47 -8.84
C GLN A 376 37.82 -0.89 -8.53
N LEU A 377 36.75 -0.91 -7.73
CA LEU A 377 36.05 -2.15 -7.38
C LEU A 377 35.48 -2.85 -8.61
N LYS A 378 34.95 -2.09 -9.56
CA LYS A 378 34.48 -2.62 -10.84
C LYS A 378 35.61 -3.23 -11.65
N ALA A 379 36.74 -2.55 -11.77
CA ALA A 379 37.90 -3.05 -12.51
C ALA A 379 38.43 -4.36 -11.92
N LEU A 380 38.51 -4.44 -10.59
CA LEU A 380 38.91 -5.66 -9.87
C LEU A 380 37.95 -6.82 -10.15
N GLY A 381 36.64 -6.56 -10.10
CA GLY A 381 35.61 -7.54 -10.42
C GLY A 381 35.70 -8.03 -11.87
N ASP A 382 35.84 -7.13 -12.83
CA ASP A 382 35.95 -7.45 -14.27
C ASP A 382 37.24 -8.24 -14.58
N GLU A 383 38.36 -7.93 -13.92
CA GLU A 383 39.64 -8.64 -14.09
C GLU A 383 39.61 -10.07 -13.55
N HIS A 384 38.90 -10.28 -12.44
CA HIS A 384 38.97 -11.53 -11.68
C HIS A 384 37.73 -12.43 -11.79
N ALA A 385 36.67 -12.01 -12.49
CA ALA A 385 35.44 -12.80 -12.66
C ALA A 385 35.70 -14.24 -13.12
N ASP A 386 36.49 -14.43 -14.19
CA ASP A 386 36.83 -15.76 -14.71
C ASP A 386 37.67 -16.59 -13.73
N ASN A 387 38.55 -15.94 -12.95
CA ASN A 387 39.36 -16.61 -11.93
C ASN A 387 38.48 -17.09 -10.77
N LEU A 388 37.54 -16.26 -10.32
CA LEU A 388 36.60 -16.60 -9.27
C LEU A 388 35.71 -17.79 -9.68
N ASP A 389 35.19 -17.80 -10.91
CA ASP A 389 34.40 -18.92 -11.44
C ASP A 389 35.16 -20.26 -11.34
N VAL A 390 36.46 -20.26 -11.68
CA VAL A 390 37.32 -21.45 -11.56
C VAL A 390 37.55 -21.84 -10.10
N ILE A 391 37.73 -20.87 -9.21
CA ILE A 391 37.90 -21.12 -7.76
C ILE A 391 36.62 -21.74 -7.18
N VAL A 392 35.45 -21.17 -7.47
CA VAL A 392 34.15 -21.72 -7.01
C VAL A 392 33.94 -23.14 -7.52
N GLN A 393 34.27 -23.40 -8.79
CA GLN A 393 34.24 -24.76 -9.34
C GLN A 393 35.20 -25.70 -8.61
N SER A 394 36.42 -25.23 -8.29
CA SER A 394 37.42 -26.00 -7.54
C SER A 394 36.92 -26.35 -6.14
N PHE A 395 36.27 -25.41 -5.44
CA PHE A 395 35.66 -25.63 -4.14
C PHE A 395 34.55 -26.70 -4.18
N ILE A 396 33.66 -26.67 -5.20
CA ILE A 396 32.62 -27.68 -5.39
C ILE A 396 33.25 -29.06 -5.69
N GLN A 397 34.25 -29.11 -6.58
CA GLN A 397 34.96 -30.36 -6.92
C GLN A 397 35.69 -30.96 -5.71
N THR A 398 36.17 -30.15 -4.76
CA THR A 398 36.73 -30.63 -3.49
C THR A 398 35.69 -31.44 -2.70
N GLN A 399 34.45 -30.94 -2.59
CA GLN A 399 33.36 -31.69 -1.96
C GLN A 399 33.02 -32.98 -2.73
N GLU A 400 32.91 -32.91 -4.05
CA GLU A 400 32.64 -34.09 -4.90
C GLU A 400 33.72 -35.17 -4.71
N LEU A 401 35.00 -34.77 -4.68
CA LEU A 401 36.12 -35.67 -4.41
C LEU A 401 35.99 -36.36 -3.06
N TYR A 402 35.61 -35.61 -2.03
CA TYR A 402 35.45 -36.13 -0.69
C TYR A 402 34.35 -37.20 -0.62
N VAL A 403 33.20 -36.96 -1.28
CA VAL A 403 32.11 -37.95 -1.39
C VAL A 403 32.56 -39.18 -2.18
N ASP A 404 33.29 -39.01 -3.28
CA ASP A 404 33.87 -40.12 -4.06
C ASP A 404 34.83 -40.98 -3.21
N CYS A 405 35.72 -40.35 -2.42
CA CYS A 405 36.64 -41.03 -1.51
C CYS A 405 35.88 -41.88 -0.48
N HIS A 406 34.73 -41.38 0.01
CA HIS A 406 33.84 -42.10 0.93
C HIS A 406 33.09 -43.25 0.26
N ALA A 407 32.63 -43.06 -0.98
CA ALA A 407 31.98 -44.12 -1.75
C ALA A 407 32.93 -45.30 -1.98
N ASN A 408 34.17 -44.99 -2.36
CA ASN A 408 35.21 -45.98 -2.59
C ASN A 408 36.59 -45.31 -2.53
N VAL A 409 37.42 -45.70 -1.55
CA VAL A 409 38.78 -45.17 -1.36
C VAL A 409 39.64 -45.27 -2.63
N SER A 410 39.39 -46.22 -3.54
CA SER A 410 40.11 -46.29 -4.82
C SER A 410 39.79 -45.15 -5.81
N LEU A 411 38.69 -44.43 -5.62
CA LEU A 411 38.33 -43.20 -6.34
C LEU A 411 39.03 -41.96 -5.78
N CYS A 412 39.68 -42.11 -4.62
CA CYS A 412 40.44 -41.05 -3.95
C CYS A 412 41.82 -40.85 -4.60
N SER A 413 41.80 -40.26 -5.80
CA SER A 413 42.99 -40.07 -6.62
C SER A 413 42.85 -38.82 -7.49
N ALA A 414 43.96 -38.09 -7.64
CA ALA A 414 44.09 -37.04 -8.65
C ALA A 414 44.27 -37.61 -10.07
N THR A 415 44.74 -38.86 -10.19
CA THR A 415 45.03 -39.49 -11.48
C THR A 415 43.74 -39.84 -12.23
N GLY A 416 43.59 -39.32 -13.44
CA GLY A 416 42.42 -39.56 -14.30
C GLY A 416 41.33 -38.51 -14.17
N ARG A 417 41.51 -37.49 -13.31
CA ARG A 417 40.64 -36.31 -13.23
C ARG A 417 41.23 -35.19 -14.09
N ASN A 418 40.36 -34.45 -14.79
CA ASN A 418 40.75 -33.28 -15.60
C ASN A 418 40.56 -31.99 -14.78
N TRP A 419 41.10 -31.94 -13.57
CA TRP A 419 40.93 -30.83 -12.62
C TRP A 419 42.27 -30.12 -12.39
N PRO A 420 42.53 -28.98 -13.04
CA PRO A 420 43.85 -28.34 -13.00
C PRO A 420 44.32 -27.90 -11.61
N TRP A 421 43.39 -27.57 -10.72
CA TRP A 421 43.69 -27.15 -9.33
C TRP A 421 44.16 -28.31 -8.44
N LEU A 422 43.82 -29.56 -8.77
CA LEU A 422 44.13 -30.74 -7.96
C LEU A 422 45.50 -31.32 -8.39
N GLN A 423 46.56 -30.93 -7.68
CA GLN A 423 47.91 -31.39 -7.94
C GLN A 423 48.18 -32.76 -7.33
N GLN A 424 47.72 -33.00 -6.10
CA GLN A 424 47.89 -34.26 -5.40
C GLN A 424 46.83 -34.50 -4.31
N VAL A 425 46.52 -35.77 -4.08
CA VAL A 425 45.79 -36.24 -2.89
C VAL A 425 46.83 -36.79 -1.91
N ASP A 426 47.02 -36.12 -0.78
CA ASP A 426 48.07 -36.48 0.19
C ASP A 426 47.66 -37.68 1.05
N SER A 427 46.45 -37.65 1.61
CA SER A 427 45.91 -38.73 2.42
C SER A 427 44.38 -38.65 2.55
N PHE A 428 43.75 -39.82 2.71
CA PHE A 428 42.37 -39.94 3.18
C PHE A 428 42.32 -40.98 4.31
N SER A 429 42.14 -40.54 5.54
CA SER A 429 42.09 -41.42 6.72
C SER A 429 41.24 -40.82 7.83
N ASN A 430 40.52 -41.66 8.59
CA ASN A 430 39.61 -41.21 9.66
C ASN A 430 38.61 -40.13 9.20
N ASN A 431 38.11 -40.23 7.96
CA ASN A 431 37.22 -39.24 7.34
C ASN A 431 37.85 -37.84 7.18
N VAL A 432 39.17 -37.73 7.09
CA VAL A 432 39.87 -36.49 6.79
C VAL A 432 40.64 -36.67 5.48
N LEU A 433 40.37 -35.79 4.52
CA LEU A 433 41.05 -35.70 3.23
C LEU A 433 42.01 -34.51 3.25
N THR A 434 43.24 -34.72 2.79
CA THR A 434 44.27 -33.68 2.70
C THR A 434 44.76 -33.60 1.26
N LEU A 435 44.77 -32.40 0.69
CA LEU A 435 45.09 -32.15 -0.72
C LEU A 435 46.21 -31.11 -0.85
N ASN A 436 46.92 -31.18 -1.98
CA ASN A 436 47.89 -30.18 -2.43
C ASN A 436 48.99 -29.83 -1.40
N GLY A 437 49.48 -30.83 -0.66
CA GLY A 437 50.54 -30.64 0.34
C GLY A 437 50.02 -30.06 1.64
N GLY A 438 48.75 -30.31 1.98
CA GLY A 438 48.10 -29.79 3.17
C GLY A 438 47.48 -28.40 3.03
N GLN A 439 47.43 -27.84 1.81
CA GLN A 439 46.82 -26.54 1.56
C GLN A 439 45.30 -26.54 1.67
N ILE A 440 44.67 -27.71 1.45
CA ILE A 440 43.23 -27.91 1.59
C ILE A 440 43.02 -29.15 2.46
N VAL A 441 42.20 -28.99 3.49
CA VAL A 441 41.79 -30.05 4.41
C VAL A 441 40.26 -30.16 4.36
N VAL A 442 39.76 -31.38 4.23
CA VAL A 442 38.32 -31.66 4.18
C VAL A 442 37.96 -32.68 5.26
N GLY A 443 36.92 -32.38 6.03
CA GLY A 443 36.36 -33.26 7.06
C GLY A 443 34.86 -33.43 6.91
N GLN A 444 34.22 -34.08 7.90
CA GLN A 444 32.77 -34.09 8.00
C GLN A 444 32.28 -34.07 9.44
N GLN A 445 31.05 -33.59 9.64
CA GLN A 445 30.29 -33.76 10.87
C GLN A 445 28.77 -33.78 10.59
N PRO A 446 27.95 -34.44 11.42
CA PRO A 446 26.50 -34.26 11.37
C PRO A 446 26.14 -32.80 11.66
N ALA A 447 25.22 -32.24 10.90
CA ALA A 447 24.74 -30.88 11.10
C ALA A 447 23.75 -30.84 12.26
N ASP A 448 23.92 -29.90 13.18
CA ASP A 448 22.82 -29.49 14.04
C ASP A 448 21.78 -28.71 13.20
N LEU A 449 20.57 -29.26 13.16
CA LEU A 449 19.40 -28.67 12.50
C LEU A 449 18.41 -28.09 13.51
N ASN A 450 18.55 -28.42 14.81
CA ASN A 450 17.66 -27.99 15.87
C ASN A 450 18.41 -27.16 16.91
N VAL A 451 18.73 -25.93 16.54
CA VAL A 451 19.41 -24.93 17.38
C VAL A 451 18.62 -24.48 18.63
N THR A 452 17.50 -25.14 18.95
CA THR A 452 16.64 -24.83 20.12
C THR A 452 16.72 -25.88 21.22
N ASP A 453 17.38 -27.01 20.98
CA ASP A 453 17.64 -28.00 22.02
C ASP A 453 19.01 -27.78 22.69
N GLU A 454 19.42 -28.72 23.55
CA GLU A 454 20.71 -28.65 24.27
C GLU A 454 21.82 -29.47 23.57
N ASP A 455 21.54 -30.07 22.40
CA ASP A 455 22.45 -31.00 21.71
C ASP A 455 23.15 -30.34 20.51
N ASP A 456 24.17 -29.51 20.81
CA ASP A 456 24.95 -28.78 19.80
C ASP A 456 25.89 -29.67 18.94
N ASP A 457 26.02 -30.97 19.24
CA ASP A 457 26.88 -31.93 18.49
C ASP A 457 26.16 -33.29 18.28
N PRO A 458 25.11 -33.31 17.43
CA PRO A 458 24.29 -34.48 17.24
C PRO A 458 25.08 -35.62 16.60
N GLN A 459 24.89 -36.85 17.09
CA GLN A 459 25.57 -38.03 16.54
C GLN A 459 25.05 -38.48 15.17
N GLN A 460 23.82 -38.08 14.81
CA GLN A 460 23.20 -38.34 13.51
C GLN A 460 22.31 -37.17 13.11
N SER A 461 22.31 -36.84 11.82
CA SER A 461 21.46 -35.78 11.27
C SER A 461 21.02 -36.10 9.85
N GLN A 462 19.90 -35.52 9.42
CA GLN A 462 19.47 -35.54 8.02
C GLN A 462 20.33 -34.62 7.14
N ALA A 463 21.21 -33.81 7.73
CA ALA A 463 22.19 -33.02 7.01
C ALA A 463 23.61 -33.33 7.50
N ILE A 464 24.56 -33.41 6.57
CA ILE A 464 25.97 -33.65 6.86
C ILE A 464 26.80 -32.50 6.29
N ASP A 465 27.64 -31.92 7.13
CA ASP A 465 28.56 -30.85 6.76
C ASP A 465 29.85 -31.46 6.23
N VAL A 466 30.18 -31.23 4.96
CA VAL A 466 31.50 -31.49 4.40
C VAL A 466 32.33 -30.23 4.60
N LEU A 467 33.13 -30.22 5.66
CA LEU A 467 33.91 -29.07 6.11
C LEU A 467 35.13 -28.90 5.21
N ILE A 468 35.38 -27.70 4.69
CA ILE A 468 36.52 -27.39 3.81
C ILE A 468 37.26 -26.19 4.37
N THR A 469 38.53 -26.39 4.69
CA THR A 469 39.46 -25.36 5.18
C THR A 469 40.68 -25.32 4.26
N GLY A 470 41.13 -24.14 3.87
CA GLY A 470 42.34 -24.00 3.06
C GLY A 470 42.32 -22.84 2.08
N GLN A 471 43.31 -22.88 1.17
CA GLN A 471 43.54 -21.81 0.19
C GLN A 471 43.43 -22.32 -1.25
N TYR A 472 42.76 -21.54 -2.09
CA TYR A 472 42.66 -21.71 -3.54
C TYR A 472 43.29 -20.49 -4.22
N GLN A 473 43.99 -20.71 -5.33
CA GLN A 473 44.58 -19.62 -6.11
C GLN A 473 44.42 -19.90 -7.60
N GLN A 474 43.95 -18.91 -8.35
CA GLN A 474 43.82 -18.96 -9.79
C GLN A 474 44.28 -17.62 -10.38
N GLY A 475 45.35 -17.65 -11.18
CA GLY A 475 46.05 -16.41 -11.56
C GLY A 475 46.60 -15.71 -10.32
N ASP A 476 46.33 -14.41 -10.23
CA ASP A 476 46.74 -13.56 -9.11
C ASP A 476 45.65 -13.47 -8.01
N LEU A 477 44.43 -13.94 -8.27
CA LEU A 477 43.35 -14.01 -7.28
C LEU A 477 43.58 -15.16 -6.29
N ARG A 478 43.57 -14.82 -4.99
CA ARG A 478 43.63 -15.79 -3.88
C ARG A 478 42.32 -15.79 -3.10
N PHE A 479 41.82 -16.99 -2.84
CA PHE A 479 40.63 -17.25 -2.02
C PHE A 479 41.01 -18.16 -0.86
N VAL A 480 40.72 -17.72 0.36
CA VAL A 480 40.97 -18.46 1.59
C VAL A 480 39.64 -18.73 2.25
N VAL A 481 39.42 -19.98 2.66
CA VAL A 481 38.23 -20.41 3.38
C VAL A 481 38.65 -21.04 4.68
N ASP A 482 38.19 -20.44 5.76
CA ASP A 482 38.51 -20.76 7.15
C ASP A 482 40.02 -20.76 7.48
N HIS A 483 40.43 -19.80 8.30
CA HIS A 483 41.83 -19.44 8.55
C HIS A 483 42.39 -19.96 9.90
N GLN A 484 41.67 -20.87 10.57
CA GLN A 484 41.95 -21.55 11.86
C GLN A 484 41.48 -20.88 13.16
N TYR A 485 40.67 -21.64 13.89
CA TYR A 485 40.35 -21.55 15.31
C TYR A 485 41.47 -22.09 16.20
N GLU A 486 41.72 -21.42 17.32
CA GLU A 486 41.80 -21.97 18.69
C GLU A 486 42.55 -20.95 19.58
N LYS A 487 41.80 -20.06 20.28
CA LYS A 487 42.14 -19.34 21.53
C LYS A 487 42.09 -17.79 21.57
N ASP A 488 41.70 -17.05 20.54
CA ASP A 488 41.79 -15.57 20.66
C ASP A 488 40.55 -14.83 21.16
N ASP A 489 39.33 -15.39 21.12
CA ASP A 489 38.27 -14.86 22.01
C ASP A 489 37.23 -15.92 22.43
N LYS A 490 36.81 -15.88 23.69
CA LYS A 490 35.67 -16.65 24.21
C LYS A 490 34.35 -15.93 23.98
N ASP A 491 34.42 -14.65 23.63
CA ASP A 491 33.27 -13.78 23.54
C ASP A 491 32.69 -13.72 22.10
N GLU A 492 33.42 -14.17 21.07
CA GLU A 492 32.95 -14.25 19.66
C GLU A 492 33.38 -15.58 18.98
N PRO A 493 32.72 -16.72 19.26
CA PRO A 493 32.96 -17.95 18.51
C PRO A 493 32.36 -17.83 17.10
N ILE A 494 33.12 -18.15 16.03
CA ILE A 494 32.47 -18.34 14.73
C ILE A 494 31.53 -19.56 14.84
N GLU A 495 30.26 -19.31 14.49
CA GLU A 495 29.13 -20.19 14.81
C GLU A 495 29.05 -21.42 13.88
N SER A 496 29.71 -21.39 12.72
CA SER A 496 29.68 -22.48 11.73
C SER A 496 30.89 -22.47 10.81
N ALA A 497 31.50 -23.62 10.51
CA ALA A 497 32.67 -23.73 9.63
C ALA A 497 32.31 -23.76 8.13
N SER A 498 33.23 -23.25 7.29
CA SER A 498 33.12 -23.24 5.83
C SER A 498 33.07 -24.65 5.23
N GLY A 499 32.29 -24.84 4.17
CA GLY A 499 32.11 -26.14 3.54
C GLY A 499 30.84 -26.24 2.70
N VAL A 500 30.40 -27.47 2.47
CA VAL A 500 29.15 -27.78 1.77
C VAL A 500 28.32 -28.74 2.62
N ARG A 501 27.11 -28.33 2.98
CA ARG A 501 26.15 -29.16 3.68
C ARG A 501 25.29 -29.94 2.68
N LEU A 502 25.16 -31.24 2.92
CA LEU A 502 24.40 -32.18 2.09
C LEU A 502 23.18 -32.66 2.86
N TYR A 503 21.99 -32.51 2.28
CA TYR A 503 20.73 -32.96 2.88
C TYR A 503 20.31 -34.33 2.32
N TYR A 504 19.87 -35.22 3.21
CA TYR A 504 19.44 -36.58 2.90
C TYR A 504 18.03 -36.84 3.46
N PRO A 505 17.29 -37.79 2.89
CA PRO A 505 15.94 -38.13 3.37
C PRO A 505 15.94 -38.79 4.77
N THR A 506 17.06 -39.40 5.18
CA THR A 506 17.18 -40.13 6.45
C THR A 506 18.42 -39.70 7.21
N ALA A 507 18.31 -39.65 8.55
CA ALA A 507 19.42 -39.27 9.41
C ALA A 507 20.58 -40.27 9.33
N SER A 508 21.81 -39.74 9.40
CA SER A 508 23.04 -40.52 9.33
C SER A 508 24.18 -39.84 10.11
N ALA A 509 25.22 -40.60 10.44
CA ALA A 509 26.40 -40.09 11.17
C ALA A 509 27.49 -39.49 10.25
N GLY A 510 27.27 -39.45 8.94
CA GLY A 510 28.24 -39.02 7.95
C GLY A 510 27.70 -39.18 6.53
N VAL A 511 28.45 -38.69 5.53
CA VAL A 511 28.07 -38.67 4.12
C VAL A 511 27.52 -40.03 3.65
N GLN A 512 26.46 -40.00 2.85
CA GLN A 512 25.78 -41.18 2.30
C GLN A 512 25.87 -41.21 0.77
N PRO A 513 26.96 -41.73 0.17
CA PRO A 513 27.19 -41.63 -1.27
C PRO A 513 26.15 -42.35 -2.15
N GLU A 514 25.47 -43.34 -1.59
CA GLU A 514 24.43 -44.13 -2.28
C GLU A 514 23.02 -43.55 -2.10
N SER A 515 22.85 -42.54 -1.24
CA SER A 515 21.58 -41.88 -1.00
C SER A 515 21.40 -40.68 -1.93
N GLU A 516 20.20 -40.47 -2.46
CA GLU A 516 19.89 -39.26 -3.22
C GLU A 516 19.97 -38.03 -2.31
N VAL A 517 20.77 -37.04 -2.70
CA VAL A 517 20.84 -35.73 -2.03
C VAL A 517 19.59 -34.92 -2.36
N ILE A 518 18.90 -34.43 -1.33
CA ILE A 518 17.66 -33.65 -1.45
C ILE A 518 17.87 -32.13 -1.33
N GLY A 519 19.10 -31.69 -1.06
CA GLY A 519 19.48 -30.28 -1.04
C GLY A 519 20.98 -30.11 -0.82
N TYR A 520 21.50 -28.97 -1.25
CA TYR A 520 22.90 -28.57 -1.04
C TYR A 520 22.93 -27.19 -0.41
N GLU A 521 23.86 -26.95 0.49
CA GLU A 521 24.11 -25.62 1.03
C GLU A 521 25.61 -25.33 0.99
N ILE A 522 26.01 -24.36 0.17
CA ILE A 522 27.39 -23.87 0.09
C ILE A 522 27.56 -22.79 1.15
N ARG A 523 28.61 -22.90 1.97
CA ARG A 523 28.90 -21.96 3.05
C ARG A 523 30.37 -21.57 3.03
N TRP A 524 30.62 -20.28 2.94
CA TRP A 524 31.91 -19.69 3.26
C TRP A 524 31.66 -18.80 4.47
N SER A 525 31.64 -19.38 5.65
CA SER A 525 31.25 -18.66 6.87
C SER A 525 32.25 -17.55 7.24
N ASP A 526 33.50 -17.79 6.89
CA ASP A 526 34.61 -16.86 6.99
C ASP A 526 35.51 -17.10 5.78
N PHE A 527 35.52 -16.13 4.86
CA PHE A 527 36.37 -16.14 3.69
C PHE A 527 37.16 -14.84 3.57
N GLN A 528 38.27 -14.94 2.86
CA GLN A 528 39.10 -13.81 2.45
C GLN A 528 39.44 -13.96 0.96
N LEU A 529 39.27 -12.89 0.20
CA LEU A 529 39.51 -12.82 -1.24
C LEU A 529 40.32 -11.56 -1.57
N TYR A 530 41.46 -11.70 -2.24
CA TYR A 530 42.31 -10.57 -2.63
C TYR A 530 43.18 -10.88 -3.85
N ASP A 531 43.65 -9.83 -4.53
CA ASP A 531 44.69 -9.92 -5.55
C ASP A 531 46.09 -9.92 -4.90
N VAL A 532 46.86 -10.98 -5.14
CA VAL A 532 48.22 -11.14 -4.63
C VAL A 532 49.21 -10.19 -5.33
N ALA A 533 48.91 -9.70 -6.53
CA ALA A 533 49.77 -8.78 -7.27
C ALA A 533 49.75 -7.35 -6.70
N ASP A 534 48.63 -6.93 -6.14
CA ASP A 534 48.40 -5.58 -5.60
C ASP A 534 48.68 -5.45 -4.09
N GLN A 535 48.99 -6.56 -3.41
CA GLN A 535 49.33 -6.58 -1.99
C GLN A 535 50.52 -5.65 -1.65
N GLY A 536 50.34 -4.77 -0.66
CA GLY A 536 51.29 -3.73 -0.26
C GLY A 536 51.39 -2.56 -1.24
N GLY A 537 50.47 -2.47 -2.20
CA GLY A 537 50.36 -1.43 -3.22
C GLY A 537 49.34 -0.34 -2.85
N ALA A 538 49.08 0.57 -3.79
CA ALA A 538 48.08 1.63 -3.62
C ALA A 538 46.65 1.19 -4.04
N ASN A 539 46.54 0.02 -4.70
CA ASN A 539 45.28 -0.57 -5.13
C ASN A 539 44.99 -1.86 -4.34
N GLU A 540 45.65 -2.02 -3.19
CA GLU A 540 45.40 -3.17 -2.33
C GLU A 540 43.92 -3.20 -1.95
N THR A 541 43.29 -4.37 -2.09
CA THR A 541 41.87 -4.52 -1.79
C THR A 541 41.63 -5.94 -1.30
N GLU A 542 40.98 -6.03 -0.14
CA GLU A 542 40.52 -7.28 0.45
C GLU A 542 38.99 -7.33 0.44
N ILE A 543 38.42 -8.50 0.17
CA ILE A 543 37.02 -8.80 0.46
C ILE A 543 36.96 -9.96 1.45
N ASN A 544 36.40 -9.72 2.63
CA ASN A 544 36.20 -10.76 3.63
C ASN A 544 34.75 -10.82 4.16
N GLY A 545 34.39 -11.92 4.81
CA GLY A 545 33.08 -12.09 5.44
C GLY A 545 32.43 -13.46 5.20
N GLY A 546 31.11 -13.46 5.07
CA GLY A 546 30.27 -14.66 5.01
C GLY A 546 29.46 -14.80 3.73
N TYR A 547 29.40 -16.00 3.16
CA TYR A 547 28.55 -16.35 2.01
C TYR A 547 27.79 -17.65 2.26
N ARG A 548 26.51 -17.67 1.90
CA ARG A 548 25.64 -18.85 1.98
C ARG A 548 24.76 -18.94 0.73
N LEU A 549 24.72 -20.11 0.12
CA LEU A 549 23.81 -20.43 -0.97
C LEU A 549 23.11 -21.75 -0.67
N PHE A 550 21.78 -21.71 -0.50
CA PHE A 550 20.97 -22.89 -0.31
C PHE A 550 20.25 -23.28 -1.60
N LEU A 551 20.46 -24.53 -2.00
CA LEU A 551 19.89 -25.17 -3.18
C LEU A 551 18.93 -26.27 -2.76
N ARG A 552 17.64 -26.08 -3.02
CA ARG A 552 16.59 -27.03 -2.67
C ARG A 552 16.31 -28.02 -3.79
N GLY A 553 16.30 -29.31 -3.47
CA GLY A 553 16.01 -30.37 -4.43
C GLY A 553 14.51 -30.56 -4.68
N VAL A 554 14.08 -30.32 -5.91
CA VAL A 554 12.69 -30.38 -6.39
C VAL A 554 12.51 -31.46 -7.46
N LYS A 555 11.34 -32.08 -7.47
CA LYS A 555 10.85 -32.89 -8.59
C LYS A 555 9.76 -32.12 -9.30
N ASP A 556 9.58 -32.35 -10.60
CA ASP A 556 8.48 -31.77 -11.37
C ASP A 556 7.15 -32.06 -10.65
N PRO A 557 6.42 -31.03 -10.19
CA PRO A 557 5.15 -31.20 -9.49
C PRO A 557 4.11 -32.00 -10.31
N GLN A 558 4.26 -32.00 -11.65
CA GLN A 558 3.35 -32.71 -12.56
C GLN A 558 3.85 -34.11 -12.93
N ASN A 559 5.09 -34.44 -12.58
CA ASN A 559 5.71 -35.72 -12.86
C ASN A 559 6.60 -36.17 -11.69
N PRO A 560 6.04 -36.95 -10.74
CA PRO A 560 6.77 -37.46 -9.58
C PRO A 560 7.96 -38.37 -9.90
N ASP A 561 8.02 -38.91 -11.13
CA ASP A 561 9.12 -39.75 -11.62
C ASP A 561 10.24 -38.95 -12.30
N SER A 562 10.11 -37.62 -12.36
CA SER A 562 11.14 -36.73 -12.90
C SER A 562 12.47 -36.82 -12.13
N GLU A 563 13.57 -36.47 -12.82
CA GLU A 563 14.85 -36.29 -12.14
C GLU A 563 14.75 -35.14 -11.13
N ARG A 564 15.43 -35.29 -10.00
CA ARG A 564 15.56 -34.21 -9.03
C ARG A 564 16.48 -33.12 -9.60
N ARG A 565 16.00 -31.89 -9.55
CA ARG A 565 16.76 -30.68 -9.89
C ARG A 565 16.82 -29.76 -8.69
N PHE A 566 17.65 -28.72 -8.75
CA PHE A 566 17.97 -27.89 -7.60
C PHE A 566 17.72 -26.42 -7.90
N ASN A 567 16.81 -25.82 -7.13
CA ASN A 567 16.51 -24.40 -7.17
C ASN A 567 17.31 -23.63 -6.15
N ILE A 568 17.59 -22.37 -6.46
CA ILE A 568 18.09 -21.44 -5.46
C ILE A 568 16.91 -21.09 -4.54
N ASP A 569 17.03 -21.47 -3.28
CA ASP A 569 16.06 -21.16 -2.22
C ASP A 569 16.44 -19.83 -1.57
N SER A 570 17.71 -19.68 -1.21
CA SER A 570 18.25 -18.45 -0.66
C SER A 570 19.73 -18.27 -0.98
N VAL A 571 20.15 -17.02 -1.10
CA VAL A 571 21.55 -16.59 -1.16
C VAL A 571 21.75 -15.42 -0.21
N VAL A 572 22.84 -15.45 0.55
CA VAL A 572 23.25 -14.38 1.44
C VAL A 572 24.74 -14.16 1.28
N LEU A 573 25.15 -12.93 1.02
CA LEU A 573 26.51 -12.44 1.11
C LEU A 573 26.51 -11.33 2.17
N ASN A 574 27.43 -11.44 3.12
CA ASN A 574 27.77 -10.38 4.05
C ASN A 574 29.28 -10.16 3.92
N GLY A 575 29.67 -9.18 3.12
CA GLY A 575 31.05 -8.87 2.82
C GLY A 575 31.47 -7.52 3.38
N ARG A 576 32.75 -7.40 3.69
CA ARG A 576 33.46 -6.16 3.95
C ARG A 576 34.61 -6.05 2.95
N ILE A 577 34.76 -4.87 2.37
CA ILE A 577 35.81 -4.52 1.42
C ILE A 577 36.70 -3.48 2.09
N SER A 578 38.01 -3.71 2.13
CA SER A 578 39.00 -2.80 2.71
C SER A 578 40.19 -2.54 1.78
N ASP A 579 40.90 -1.44 2.03
CA ASP A 579 42.09 -0.99 1.31
C ASP A 579 43.39 -1.69 1.75
N VAL A 580 43.37 -2.49 2.82
CA VAL A 580 44.53 -3.23 3.31
C VAL A 580 44.18 -4.71 3.50
N VAL A 581 45.10 -5.60 3.11
CA VAL A 581 45.01 -7.04 3.42
C VAL A 581 45.64 -7.30 4.79
N SER A 582 44.85 -7.39 5.86
CA SER A 582 45.36 -7.62 7.22
C SER A 582 44.34 -8.24 8.18
N ASP A 583 44.78 -8.63 9.37
CA ASP A 583 43.95 -9.21 10.44
C ASP A 583 43.38 -8.20 11.44
N ASP A 584 43.76 -6.92 11.35
CA ASP A 584 43.33 -5.86 12.27
C ASP A 584 42.62 -4.72 11.49
N ASP A 585 41.38 -4.40 11.88
CA ASP A 585 40.57 -3.32 11.26
C ASP A 585 41.14 -1.90 11.45
N ASP A 586 42.16 -1.72 12.31
CA ASP A 586 42.68 -0.41 12.73
C ASP A 586 43.51 0.32 11.65
N ASP A 587 43.95 -0.40 10.60
CA ASP A 587 44.80 0.14 9.52
C ASP A 587 44.01 0.48 8.22
N ASP A 588 42.70 0.18 8.19
CA ASP A 588 41.84 0.44 7.03
C ASP A 588 41.33 1.89 7.00
N ASN A 589 41.57 2.60 5.89
CA ASN A 589 41.11 3.98 5.69
C ASN A 589 39.84 4.05 4.85
N GLU A 590 39.62 3.06 3.99
CA GLU A 590 38.44 2.97 3.13
C GLU A 590 37.74 1.63 3.35
N VAL A 591 36.48 1.68 3.79
CA VAL A 591 35.71 0.49 4.13
C VAL A 591 34.36 0.51 3.42
N THR A 592 34.02 -0.58 2.75
CA THR A 592 32.69 -0.82 2.20
C THR A 592 32.09 -2.09 2.78
N THR A 593 30.97 -2.00 3.49
CA THR A 593 30.17 -3.17 3.86
C THR A 593 29.13 -3.43 2.79
N VAL A 594 29.03 -4.67 2.31
CA VAL A 594 28.06 -5.09 1.29
C VAL A 594 27.27 -6.29 1.80
N ILE A 595 25.96 -6.15 1.88
CA ILE A 595 25.04 -7.22 2.21
C ILE A 595 24.12 -7.46 1.02
N VAL A 596 24.13 -8.68 0.51
CA VAL A 596 23.20 -9.12 -0.54
C VAL A 596 22.42 -10.29 -0.01
N SER A 597 21.09 -10.21 -0.03
CA SER A 597 20.24 -11.35 0.31
C SER A 597 19.16 -11.51 -0.73
N ALA A 598 19.01 -12.70 -1.31
CA ALA A 598 17.88 -13.00 -2.17
C ALA A 598 17.23 -14.32 -1.74
N THR A 599 15.92 -14.38 -1.84
CA THR A 599 15.12 -15.54 -1.43
C THR A 599 14.07 -15.88 -2.48
N ALA A 600 13.65 -17.13 -2.48
CA ALA A 600 12.59 -17.68 -3.30
C ALA A 600 11.47 -18.21 -2.40
N ASP A 601 10.31 -17.54 -2.40
CA ASP A 601 9.16 -17.99 -1.60
C ASP A 601 8.59 -19.34 -2.07
N ASN A 602 8.83 -19.70 -3.34
CA ASN A 602 8.27 -20.86 -4.03
C ASN A 602 9.35 -21.82 -4.57
N ALA A 603 10.49 -21.90 -3.89
CA ALA A 603 11.60 -22.75 -4.30
C ALA A 603 11.23 -24.25 -4.41
N ILE A 604 10.15 -24.68 -3.76
CA ILE A 604 9.64 -26.07 -3.83
C ILE A 604 8.83 -26.35 -5.10
N ASP A 605 8.31 -25.33 -5.77
CA ASP A 605 7.34 -25.48 -6.86
C ASP A 605 7.94 -25.24 -8.25
N PHE A 606 9.05 -24.50 -8.32
CA PHE A 606 9.73 -24.25 -9.58
C PHE A 606 10.43 -25.52 -10.08
N TYR A 607 10.24 -25.96 -11.33
CA TYR A 607 11.05 -27.03 -11.90
C TYR A 607 12.03 -26.47 -12.94
N PRO A 608 13.33 -26.31 -12.60
CA PRO A 608 14.27 -25.56 -13.43
C PRO A 608 14.61 -26.36 -14.69
N THR A 609 14.93 -25.69 -15.80
CA THR A 609 15.25 -26.36 -17.09
C THR A 609 16.58 -27.13 -17.08
N LYS A 610 17.48 -26.80 -16.15
CA LYS A 610 18.76 -27.44 -15.92
C LYS A 610 18.78 -28.08 -14.52
N LYS A 611 19.68 -29.04 -14.31
CA LYS A 611 19.83 -29.71 -13.01
C LYS A 611 20.06 -28.74 -11.84
N PHE A 612 20.80 -27.67 -12.07
CA PHE A 612 20.99 -26.58 -11.11
C PHE A 612 20.49 -25.28 -11.73
N ALA A 613 19.68 -24.53 -10.99
CA ALA A 613 19.20 -23.22 -11.39
C ALA A 613 20.35 -22.21 -11.51
N SER A 614 20.12 -21.15 -12.30
CA SER A 614 21.10 -20.09 -12.55
C SER A 614 20.63 -18.78 -11.93
N PHE A 615 21.57 -17.97 -11.44
CA PHE A 615 21.32 -16.58 -11.01
C PHE A 615 20.88 -15.66 -12.16
N ASN A 616 20.89 -16.10 -13.42
CA ASN A 616 20.38 -15.29 -14.55
C ASN A 616 18.84 -15.32 -14.68
N GLY A 617 18.13 -15.98 -13.76
CA GLY A 617 16.67 -16.14 -13.79
C GLY A 617 15.89 -15.30 -12.77
N PHE A 618 16.49 -14.25 -12.19
CA PHE A 618 15.80 -13.39 -11.22
C PHE A 618 14.56 -12.78 -11.86
N PHE A 619 13.47 -12.74 -11.09
CA PHE A 619 12.21 -12.10 -11.49
C PHE A 619 11.69 -12.56 -12.88
N THR A 620 12.12 -13.74 -13.34
CA THR A 620 11.79 -14.23 -14.68
C THR A 620 10.76 -15.35 -14.53
N PRO A 621 9.52 -15.16 -15.00
CA PRO A 621 8.53 -16.23 -14.97
C PRO A 621 8.96 -17.39 -15.88
N GLN A 622 8.45 -18.58 -15.61
CA GLN A 622 8.55 -19.67 -16.56
C GLN A 622 7.69 -19.33 -17.78
N THR A 623 8.26 -19.41 -18.98
CA THR A 623 7.55 -19.07 -20.23
C THR A 623 7.27 -20.32 -21.06
N GLY A 624 6.13 -20.34 -21.75
CA GLY A 624 5.78 -21.30 -22.78
C GLY A 624 4.66 -22.26 -22.40
N GLY A 625 3.56 -22.22 -23.16
CA GLY A 625 2.47 -23.19 -23.08
C GLY A 625 1.54 -22.92 -21.90
N VAL A 626 1.60 -23.76 -20.86
CA VAL A 626 0.70 -23.69 -19.68
C VAL A 626 1.12 -22.64 -18.64
N TYR A 627 2.26 -21.99 -18.84
CA TYR A 627 2.79 -20.94 -17.96
C TYR A 627 2.54 -19.52 -18.48
N ASP A 628 2.03 -19.40 -19.71
CA ASP A 628 1.75 -18.09 -20.31
C ASP A 628 0.38 -17.57 -19.84
N LYS A 629 0.31 -16.27 -19.52
CA LYS A 629 -0.95 -15.57 -19.21
C LYS A 629 -1.97 -15.80 -20.34
N GLY A 630 -3.19 -16.13 -19.97
CA GLY A 630 -4.28 -16.52 -20.87
C GLY A 630 -4.33 -18.02 -21.22
N SER A 631 -3.39 -18.84 -20.72
CA SER A 631 -3.45 -20.29 -20.94
C SER A 631 -4.66 -20.92 -20.21
N VAL A 632 -5.39 -21.79 -20.92
CA VAL A 632 -6.59 -22.46 -20.39
C VAL A 632 -6.25 -23.88 -19.97
N GLU A 633 -6.65 -24.24 -18.76
CA GLU A 633 -6.49 -25.57 -18.19
C GLU A 633 -7.89 -26.18 -17.99
N THR A 634 -8.18 -27.26 -18.71
CA THR A 634 -9.54 -27.82 -18.83
C THR A 634 -9.93 -28.67 -17.64
N ASP A 635 -11.14 -28.54 -17.08
CA ASP A 635 -11.53 -29.22 -15.82
C ASP A 635 -10.50 -28.95 -14.70
N LEU A 636 -10.09 -27.69 -14.52
CA LEU A 636 -9.16 -27.32 -13.44
C LEU A 636 -9.83 -27.50 -12.08
N VAL A 637 -11.07 -27.03 -11.95
CA VAL A 637 -11.84 -27.05 -10.71
C VAL A 637 -13.04 -27.97 -10.88
N ARG A 638 -13.25 -28.86 -9.92
CA ARG A 638 -14.49 -29.63 -9.77
C ARG A 638 -15.08 -29.34 -8.42
N TYR A 639 -16.41 -29.29 -8.35
CA TYR A 639 -17.09 -29.10 -7.07
C TYR A 639 -18.16 -30.15 -6.84
N GLN A 640 -18.45 -30.43 -5.57
CA GLN A 640 -19.52 -31.33 -5.15
C GLN A 640 -20.23 -30.80 -3.91
N LEU A 641 -21.55 -30.71 -3.97
CA LEU A 641 -22.41 -30.37 -2.84
C LEU A 641 -22.84 -31.65 -2.10
N GLY A 642 -22.93 -31.57 -0.78
CA GLY A 642 -23.40 -32.68 0.03
C GLY A 642 -23.80 -32.27 1.44
N ASN A 643 -24.24 -33.26 2.22
CA ASN A 643 -24.64 -33.07 3.61
C ASN A 643 -23.89 -34.09 4.48
N GLU A 644 -23.52 -33.69 5.69
CA GLU A 644 -22.92 -34.55 6.70
C GLU A 644 -23.52 -34.28 8.09
N THR A 645 -23.40 -35.23 9.01
CA THR A 645 -23.85 -35.05 10.39
C THR A 645 -22.63 -34.99 11.32
N LEU A 646 -22.38 -33.82 11.92
CA LEU A 646 -21.26 -33.57 12.82
C LEU A 646 -21.78 -33.32 14.24
N GLY A 647 -21.35 -34.14 15.21
CA GLY A 647 -21.78 -33.97 16.59
C GLY A 647 -23.31 -34.07 16.80
N GLY A 648 -24.04 -34.69 15.87
CA GLY A 648 -25.51 -34.78 15.88
C GLY A 648 -26.24 -33.60 15.21
N GLN A 649 -25.51 -32.66 14.63
CA GLN A 649 -26.04 -31.55 13.83
C GLN A 649 -25.86 -31.85 12.34
N ASP A 650 -26.91 -31.67 11.55
CA ASP A 650 -26.82 -31.77 10.09
C ASP A 650 -26.19 -30.48 9.54
N VAL A 651 -25.18 -30.65 8.70
CA VAL A 651 -24.32 -29.60 8.15
C VAL A 651 -24.25 -29.82 6.64
N GLU A 652 -24.43 -28.75 5.87
CA GLU A 652 -24.25 -28.81 4.42
C GLU A 652 -22.79 -28.48 4.08
N PHE A 653 -22.27 -29.00 2.98
CA PHE A 653 -20.91 -28.73 2.55
C PHE A 653 -20.78 -28.59 1.03
N MET A 654 -19.70 -27.92 0.62
CA MET A 654 -19.20 -27.85 -0.75
C MET A 654 -17.74 -28.27 -0.78
N ASP A 655 -17.44 -29.36 -1.48
CA ASP A 655 -16.07 -29.80 -1.77
C ASP A 655 -15.59 -29.13 -3.05
N PHE A 656 -14.36 -28.64 -3.04
CA PHE A 656 -13.61 -28.16 -4.19
C PHE A 656 -12.39 -29.04 -4.41
N PHE A 657 -12.29 -29.55 -5.63
CA PHE A 657 -11.16 -30.32 -6.11
C PHE A 657 -10.41 -29.52 -7.14
N ILE A 658 -9.15 -29.19 -6.86
CA ILE A 658 -8.29 -28.37 -7.70
C ILE A 658 -7.20 -29.27 -8.26
N ARG A 659 -7.16 -29.41 -9.59
CA ARG A 659 -6.15 -30.27 -10.21
C ARG A 659 -4.76 -29.66 -10.07
N GLY A 660 -3.93 -30.32 -9.27
CA GLY A 660 -2.55 -29.90 -9.02
C GLY A 660 -2.42 -28.82 -7.96
N GLY A 661 -3.49 -28.51 -7.22
CA GLY A 661 -3.49 -27.63 -6.05
C GLY A 661 -4.18 -28.29 -4.85
N ASP A 662 -4.42 -27.49 -3.82
CA ASP A 662 -5.04 -27.95 -2.58
C ASP A 662 -6.55 -28.14 -2.74
N ASN A 663 -7.10 -29.14 -2.06
CA ASN A 663 -8.52 -29.46 -2.12
C ASN A 663 -9.16 -29.03 -0.81
N VAL A 664 -10.32 -28.38 -0.88
CA VAL A 664 -10.94 -27.70 0.28
C VAL A 664 -12.41 -28.07 0.39
N ARG A 665 -12.91 -28.24 1.61
CA ARG A 665 -14.33 -28.34 1.95
C ARG A 665 -14.77 -27.09 2.72
N TYR A 666 -15.81 -26.42 2.22
CA TYR A 666 -16.55 -25.43 2.99
C TYR A 666 -17.77 -26.07 3.65
N ARG A 667 -17.95 -25.85 4.95
CA ARG A 667 -19.10 -26.33 5.74
C ARG A 667 -19.97 -25.16 6.15
N PHE A 668 -21.26 -25.32 5.87
CA PHE A 668 -22.32 -24.36 6.13
C PHE A 668 -23.19 -24.91 7.25
N TYR A 669 -23.03 -24.36 8.46
CA TYR A 669 -23.82 -24.77 9.60
C TYR A 669 -25.20 -24.10 9.56
N PRO A 670 -26.27 -24.78 9.97
CA PRO A 670 -27.60 -24.19 9.99
C PRO A 670 -27.64 -22.99 10.93
N THR A 671 -28.40 -21.97 10.55
CA THR A 671 -28.65 -20.78 11.37
C THR A 671 -29.16 -21.15 12.76
N VAL A 672 -28.57 -20.56 13.79
CA VAL A 672 -28.93 -20.76 15.19
C VAL A 672 -29.37 -19.45 15.80
N GLU A 673 -30.57 -19.44 16.38
CA GLU A 673 -31.05 -18.38 17.26
C GLU A 673 -30.33 -18.47 18.62
N ARG A 674 -29.77 -17.36 19.08
CA ARG A 674 -29.01 -17.29 20.35
C ARG A 674 -29.52 -16.12 21.19
N THR A 675 -29.44 -16.29 22.51
CA THR A 675 -29.74 -15.21 23.46
C THR A 675 -28.51 -14.34 23.65
N ASP A 676 -28.69 -13.02 23.57
CA ASP A 676 -27.62 -12.06 23.76
C ASP A 676 -27.38 -11.71 25.24
N ASP A 677 -26.81 -12.65 26.01
CA ASP A 677 -26.62 -12.42 27.44
C ASP A 677 -25.52 -11.35 27.77
N ASN A 678 -24.84 -10.77 26.77
CA ASN A 678 -23.61 -9.99 26.98
C ASN A 678 -23.29 -8.93 25.90
N ASP A 679 -24.23 -8.47 25.07
CA ASP A 679 -23.98 -7.42 24.06
C ASP A 679 -22.92 -7.91 23.04
N ARG A 680 -23.13 -9.10 22.48
CA ARG A 680 -22.13 -9.81 21.65
C ARG A 680 -22.05 -9.33 20.21
N ASP A 681 -23.15 -8.84 19.68
CA ASP A 681 -23.28 -8.05 18.45
C ASP A 681 -22.92 -6.58 18.66
N ASN A 682 -22.68 -6.16 19.91
CA ASN A 682 -22.18 -4.85 20.27
C ASN A 682 -23.18 -3.73 19.91
N ASP A 683 -24.43 -4.05 20.18
CA ASP A 683 -25.68 -3.45 19.78
C ASP A 683 -26.30 -2.67 20.97
N ARG A 684 -25.90 -3.03 22.21
CA ARG A 684 -26.26 -2.51 23.54
C ARG A 684 -27.56 -3.05 24.14
N ASP A 685 -28.30 -3.90 23.43
CA ASP A 685 -29.29 -4.76 24.05
C ASP A 685 -28.57 -5.96 24.70
N ARG A 686 -29.14 -6.52 25.76
CA ARG A 686 -28.62 -7.70 26.47
C ARG A 686 -29.73 -8.70 26.81
N ASP A 687 -30.93 -8.45 26.29
CA ASP A 687 -32.16 -9.16 26.62
C ASP A 687 -32.88 -9.66 25.34
N GLU A 688 -32.19 -9.71 24.19
CA GLU A 688 -32.75 -10.13 22.90
C GLU A 688 -32.22 -11.49 22.38
N THR A 689 -32.82 -11.96 21.27
CA THR A 689 -32.32 -13.11 20.52
C THR A 689 -31.91 -12.69 19.11
N PHE A 690 -30.73 -13.14 18.70
CA PHE A 690 -30.16 -12.86 17.38
C PHE A 690 -29.83 -14.15 16.64
N PHE A 691 -29.81 -14.07 15.31
CA PHE A 691 -29.45 -15.19 14.45
C PHE A 691 -27.95 -15.24 14.17
N THR A 692 -27.42 -16.45 14.10
CA THR A 692 -26.01 -16.68 13.80
C THR A 692 -25.83 -17.79 12.82
N PHE A 693 -24.95 -17.56 11.86
CA PHE A 693 -24.52 -18.54 10.87
C PHE A 693 -23.03 -18.81 11.06
N ASP A 694 -22.65 -20.09 11.13
CA ASP A 694 -21.26 -20.49 11.28
C ASP A 694 -20.75 -21.10 9.96
N LEU A 695 -19.59 -20.67 9.50
CA LEU A 695 -18.86 -21.21 8.34
C LEU A 695 -17.54 -21.83 8.80
N GLU A 696 -17.13 -22.94 8.21
CA GLU A 696 -15.85 -23.60 8.48
C GLU A 696 -15.19 -24.03 7.16
N SER A 697 -13.91 -23.71 6.98
CA SER A 697 -13.08 -24.20 5.87
C SER A 697 -12.22 -25.37 6.35
N CYS A 698 -12.08 -26.41 5.53
CA CYS A 698 -11.38 -27.64 5.89
C CYS A 698 -10.53 -28.18 4.74
N ASP A 699 -9.32 -28.62 5.04
CA ASP A 699 -8.44 -29.27 4.07
C ASP A 699 -8.90 -30.69 3.77
N LEU A 700 -8.89 -31.07 2.50
CA LEU A 700 -9.25 -32.40 2.02
C LEU A 700 -8.00 -33.17 1.57
N ILE A 701 -7.85 -34.38 2.09
CA ILE A 701 -6.82 -35.33 1.65
C ILE A 701 -7.45 -36.62 1.13
N GLU A 702 -6.81 -37.24 0.14
CA GLU A 702 -7.24 -38.52 -0.38
C GLU A 702 -6.69 -39.66 0.48
N GLN A 703 -7.59 -40.42 1.12
CA GLN A 703 -7.28 -41.63 1.88
C GLN A 703 -8.05 -42.83 1.31
N ASP A 704 -7.34 -43.87 0.90
CA ASP A 704 -7.91 -45.10 0.34
C ASP A 704 -8.91 -44.85 -0.83
N GLY A 705 -8.65 -43.81 -1.64
CA GLY A 705 -9.49 -43.42 -2.77
C GLY A 705 -10.76 -42.64 -2.40
N ASN A 706 -10.85 -42.13 -1.17
CA ASN A 706 -11.92 -41.23 -0.73
C ASN A 706 -11.32 -39.94 -0.17
N TRP A 707 -11.97 -38.82 -0.44
CA TRP A 707 -11.61 -37.54 0.16
C TRP A 707 -12.15 -37.46 1.58
N VAL A 708 -11.25 -37.17 2.52
CA VAL A 708 -11.58 -37.01 3.94
C VAL A 708 -11.01 -35.69 4.43
N VAL A 709 -11.71 -35.10 5.40
CA VAL A 709 -11.26 -33.88 6.08
C VAL A 709 -10.05 -34.21 6.96
N GLU A 710 -8.94 -33.53 6.73
CA GLU A 710 -7.73 -33.63 7.56
C GLU A 710 -7.80 -32.69 8.76
N GLN A 711 -7.98 -31.40 8.48
CA GLN A 711 -8.01 -30.33 9.45
C GLN A 711 -9.02 -29.26 9.02
N CYS A 712 -9.57 -28.53 9.98
CA CYS A 712 -10.43 -27.37 9.72
C CYS A 712 -9.93 -26.15 10.46
N ASP A 713 -10.14 -24.99 9.86
CA ASP A 713 -9.96 -23.69 10.49
C ASP A 713 -11.01 -23.43 11.57
N PRO A 714 -10.75 -22.49 12.50
CA PRO A 714 -11.76 -22.04 13.44
C PRO A 714 -13.00 -21.53 12.71
N LYS A 715 -14.19 -21.89 13.23
CA LYS A 715 -15.46 -21.43 12.67
C LYS A 715 -15.52 -19.91 12.64
N THR A 716 -15.85 -19.36 11.49
CA THR A 716 -16.20 -17.96 11.32
C THR A 716 -17.69 -17.78 11.56
N ARG A 717 -18.05 -16.82 12.41
CA ARG A 717 -19.44 -16.56 12.79
C ARG A 717 -19.93 -15.25 12.18
N PHE A 718 -21.05 -15.34 11.48
CA PHE A 718 -21.79 -14.21 10.95
C PHE A 718 -23.04 -13.98 11.79
N ILE A 719 -23.39 -12.71 12.01
CA ILE A 719 -24.55 -12.27 12.79
C ILE A 719 -25.68 -11.95 11.81
N ALA A 720 -26.24 -12.99 11.21
CA ALA A 720 -27.35 -12.92 10.28
C ALA A 720 -27.94 -14.33 10.04
N GLU A 721 -29.17 -14.36 9.51
CA GLU A 721 -29.69 -15.54 8.83
C GLU A 721 -29.04 -15.66 7.44
N ARG A 722 -28.58 -16.87 7.10
CA ARG A 722 -28.01 -17.21 5.80
C ARG A 722 -28.44 -18.63 5.43
N ASP A 723 -28.69 -18.85 4.16
CA ASP A 723 -28.74 -20.20 3.61
C ASP A 723 -27.41 -20.59 2.92
N ARG A 724 -27.33 -21.83 2.43
CA ARG A 724 -26.12 -22.33 1.75
C ARG A 724 -25.82 -21.54 0.49
N GLN A 725 -26.82 -21.16 -0.31
CA GLN A 725 -26.59 -20.43 -1.56
C GLN A 725 -26.13 -19.00 -1.27
N ASP A 726 -26.71 -18.33 -0.26
CA ASP A 726 -26.25 -17.00 0.17
C ASP A 726 -24.78 -17.04 0.59
N ALA A 727 -24.41 -17.99 1.45
CA ALA A 727 -23.03 -18.14 1.91
C ALA A 727 -22.05 -18.51 0.78
N ILE A 728 -22.51 -19.25 -0.24
CA ILE A 728 -21.72 -19.56 -1.44
C ILE A 728 -21.50 -18.29 -2.26
N ASN A 729 -22.53 -17.44 -2.40
CA ASN A 729 -22.42 -16.17 -3.09
C ASN A 729 -21.43 -15.23 -2.38
N ASP A 730 -21.55 -15.07 -1.06
CA ASP A 730 -20.63 -14.26 -0.23
C ASP A 730 -19.17 -14.70 -0.43
N LEU A 731 -18.91 -16.01 -0.45
CA LEU A 731 -17.58 -16.57 -0.71
C LEU A 731 -17.07 -16.30 -2.14
N TRP A 732 -17.95 -16.32 -3.13
CA TRP A 732 -17.60 -16.00 -4.51
C TRP A 732 -17.25 -14.53 -4.70
N GLU A 733 -18.03 -13.63 -4.12
CA GLU A 733 -17.80 -12.17 -4.16
C GLU A 733 -16.48 -11.79 -3.46
N ALA A 734 -16.16 -12.48 -2.37
CA ALA A 734 -14.87 -12.39 -1.71
C ALA A 734 -13.71 -12.93 -2.57
N GLY A 735 -14.00 -13.75 -3.58
CA GLY A 735 -13.03 -14.34 -4.50
C GLY A 735 -12.49 -15.70 -4.07
N ALA A 736 -13.09 -16.35 -3.07
CA ALA A 736 -12.55 -17.55 -2.41
C ALA A 736 -12.38 -18.76 -3.34
N PHE A 737 -13.16 -18.85 -4.42
CA PHE A 737 -13.08 -19.95 -5.39
C PHE A 737 -13.22 -19.51 -6.85
N SER A 738 -13.31 -18.20 -7.12
CA SER A 738 -13.13 -17.65 -8.48
C SER A 738 -11.66 -17.46 -8.83
N ARG A 739 -10.79 -17.37 -7.82
CA ARG A 739 -9.33 -17.30 -7.95
C ARG A 739 -8.72 -18.53 -7.28
N VAL A 740 -8.02 -19.34 -8.07
CA VAL A 740 -7.49 -20.62 -7.62
C VAL A 740 -6.01 -20.68 -7.91
N GLU A 741 -5.20 -20.87 -6.87
CA GLU A 741 -3.76 -21.00 -7.00
C GLU A 741 -3.39 -22.43 -7.37
N VAL A 742 -2.51 -22.58 -8.36
CA VAL A 742 -1.89 -23.85 -8.72
C VAL A 742 -0.38 -23.71 -8.50
N PRO A 743 0.19 -24.42 -7.51
CA PRO A 743 1.62 -24.39 -7.22
C PRO A 743 2.47 -24.58 -8.49
N GLY A 744 3.47 -23.70 -8.65
CA GLY A 744 4.40 -23.72 -9.77
C GLY A 744 3.82 -23.19 -11.09
N ARG A 745 2.58 -22.68 -11.10
CA ARG A 745 1.95 -22.05 -12.27
C ARG A 745 1.45 -20.64 -11.99
N GLY A 746 0.75 -20.45 -10.88
CA GLY A 746 0.15 -19.17 -10.49
C GLY A 746 -1.36 -19.24 -10.35
N THR A 747 -2.01 -18.08 -10.41
CA THR A 747 -3.43 -17.94 -10.11
C THR A 747 -4.27 -18.06 -11.37
N TYR A 748 -5.20 -19.00 -11.36
CA TYR A 748 -6.22 -19.19 -12.38
C TYR A 748 -7.52 -18.51 -11.98
N PHE A 749 -8.22 -17.97 -12.97
CA PHE A 749 -9.56 -17.45 -12.82
C PHE A 749 -10.57 -18.45 -13.37
N ILE A 750 -11.64 -18.67 -12.62
CA ILE A 750 -12.73 -19.59 -12.95
C ILE A 750 -13.97 -18.77 -13.31
N ASP A 751 -14.50 -18.97 -14.51
CA ASP A 751 -15.72 -18.31 -14.99
C ASP A 751 -16.96 -19.08 -14.49
N TRP A 752 -17.53 -18.58 -13.39
CA TRP A 752 -18.73 -19.16 -12.78
C TRP A 752 -20.02 -18.68 -13.47
N PRO A 753 -21.09 -19.50 -13.54
CA PRO A 753 -22.37 -19.04 -14.06
C PRO A 753 -22.98 -17.99 -13.11
N VAL A 754 -23.37 -16.83 -13.65
CA VAL A 754 -23.93 -15.70 -12.89
C VAL A 754 -25.27 -15.22 -13.46
N GLU A 755 -26.06 -14.57 -12.61
CA GLU A 755 -27.30 -13.87 -12.95
C GLU A 755 -27.20 -12.38 -12.54
N GLN A 756 -27.90 -11.48 -13.24
CA GLN A 756 -27.87 -10.05 -12.94
C GLN A 756 -29.03 -9.65 -12.03
N THR A 757 -28.72 -8.93 -10.95
CA THR A 757 -29.68 -8.42 -9.97
C THR A 757 -30.32 -7.10 -10.41
N ALA A 758 -31.34 -6.65 -9.67
CA ALA A 758 -32.00 -5.37 -9.93
C ALA A 758 -31.06 -4.15 -9.79
N ASN A 759 -30.00 -4.27 -8.98
CA ASN A 759 -29.03 -3.21 -8.71
C ASN A 759 -27.83 -3.22 -9.69
N GLN A 760 -27.93 -4.01 -10.75
CA GLN A 760 -26.89 -4.26 -11.76
C GLN A 760 -25.67 -5.04 -11.24
N CYS A 761 -25.73 -5.58 -10.01
CA CYS A 761 -24.74 -6.52 -9.50
C CYS A 761 -24.95 -7.92 -10.13
N LEU A 762 -23.92 -8.74 -10.09
CA LEU A 762 -23.93 -10.14 -10.49
C LEU A 762 -23.95 -11.00 -9.23
N GLU A 763 -24.81 -12.02 -9.22
CA GLU A 763 -24.85 -13.07 -8.20
C GLU A 763 -24.61 -14.42 -8.87
N LEU A 764 -24.11 -15.40 -8.11
CA LEU A 764 -23.96 -16.76 -8.62
C LEU A 764 -25.31 -17.40 -8.96
N ALA A 765 -25.39 -17.98 -10.16
CA ALA A 765 -26.52 -18.82 -10.53
C ALA A 765 -26.57 -20.07 -9.62
N PRO A 766 -27.78 -20.58 -9.28
CA PRO A 766 -27.91 -21.76 -8.42
C PRO A 766 -27.08 -22.95 -8.92
N LEU A 767 -26.19 -23.44 -8.06
CA LEU A 767 -25.28 -24.52 -8.41
C LEU A 767 -26.01 -25.87 -8.46
N SER A 768 -25.65 -26.71 -9.44
CA SER A 768 -26.06 -28.12 -9.46
C SER A 768 -25.31 -28.93 -8.39
N ASN A 769 -25.72 -30.18 -8.10
CA ASN A 769 -25.07 -31.00 -7.06
C ASN A 769 -23.56 -31.26 -7.29
N SER A 770 -23.09 -31.17 -8.53
CA SER A 770 -21.66 -31.31 -8.86
C SER A 770 -21.38 -30.73 -10.24
N GLY A 771 -20.21 -30.14 -10.44
CA GLY A 771 -19.80 -29.61 -11.74
C GLY A 771 -18.28 -29.53 -11.91
N SER A 772 -17.86 -29.11 -13.10
CA SER A 772 -16.47 -28.94 -13.47
C SER A 772 -16.33 -27.66 -14.30
N PHE A 773 -15.26 -26.92 -14.06
CA PHE A 773 -14.96 -25.67 -14.74
C PHE A 773 -13.52 -25.64 -15.22
N ASP A 774 -13.33 -25.04 -16.39
CA ASP A 774 -12.02 -24.70 -16.91
C ASP A 774 -11.47 -23.49 -16.13
N GLY A 775 -10.15 -23.39 -16.02
CA GLY A 775 -9.47 -22.22 -15.46
C GLY A 775 -8.63 -21.53 -16.52
N THR A 776 -8.60 -20.21 -16.50
CA THR A 776 -7.68 -19.40 -17.33
C THR A 776 -6.60 -18.80 -16.44
N LEU A 777 -5.32 -19.08 -16.74
CA LEU A 777 -4.18 -18.50 -16.01
C LEU A 777 -4.18 -17.00 -16.24
N TYR A 778 -4.51 -16.20 -15.23
CA TYR A 778 -4.53 -14.75 -15.37
C TYR A 778 -3.32 -14.10 -14.68
N GLU A 779 -2.77 -14.74 -13.66
CA GLU A 779 -1.60 -14.25 -12.94
C GLU A 779 -0.54 -15.35 -12.88
N PRO A 780 0.42 -15.36 -13.83
CA PRO A 780 1.53 -16.30 -13.78
C PRO A 780 2.44 -16.02 -12.58
N MET A 781 2.81 -17.09 -11.87
CA MET A 781 3.74 -17.01 -10.76
C MET A 781 5.16 -16.70 -11.26
N VAL A 782 5.89 -15.82 -10.57
CA VAL A 782 7.33 -15.69 -10.77
C VAL A 782 8.01 -16.78 -9.95
N LEU A 783 8.67 -17.70 -10.64
CA LEU A 783 9.26 -18.88 -10.03
C LEU A 783 10.75 -18.66 -9.76
N GLY A 784 11.21 -19.03 -8.56
CA GLY A 784 12.59 -18.86 -8.14
C GLY A 784 12.80 -17.60 -7.31
N LEU A 785 13.97 -16.95 -7.44
CA LEU A 785 14.31 -15.76 -6.64
C LEU A 785 13.37 -14.61 -6.99
N ASN A 786 12.43 -14.37 -6.08
CA ASN A 786 11.35 -13.40 -6.19
C ASN A 786 11.51 -12.26 -5.17
N SER A 787 12.55 -12.30 -4.35
CA SER A 787 12.95 -11.23 -3.45
C SER A 787 14.47 -11.04 -3.49
N LEU A 788 14.92 -9.78 -3.56
CA LEU A 788 16.31 -9.36 -3.53
C LEU A 788 16.44 -8.13 -2.64
N ARG A 789 17.43 -8.14 -1.76
CA ARG A 789 17.88 -6.98 -1.01
C ARG A 789 19.38 -6.80 -1.22
N PHE A 790 19.77 -5.54 -1.41
CA PHE A 790 21.15 -5.10 -1.52
C PHE A 790 21.34 -3.91 -0.59
N THR A 791 22.25 -4.03 0.36
CA THR A 791 22.65 -2.95 1.26
C THR A 791 24.15 -2.72 1.09
N THR A 792 24.56 -1.48 0.86
CA THR A 792 25.97 -1.11 0.88
C THR A 792 26.18 0.12 1.75
N GLN A 793 27.19 0.07 2.62
CA GLN A 793 27.60 1.16 3.46
C GLN A 793 29.07 1.47 3.19
N LEU A 794 29.37 2.73 2.90
CA LEU A 794 30.67 3.19 2.48
C LEU A 794 31.22 4.25 3.44
N PHE A 795 32.51 4.11 3.74
CA PHE A 795 33.34 5.04 4.47
C PHE A 795 34.59 5.31 3.64
N LEU A 796 34.82 6.58 3.28
CA LEU A 796 35.98 7.00 2.50
C LEU A 796 36.78 8.04 3.27
N GLU A 797 38.11 7.93 3.23
CA GLU A 797 38.99 8.99 3.73
C GLU A 797 38.87 10.22 2.82
N TYR A 798 38.20 11.26 3.31
CA TYR A 798 37.85 12.45 2.51
C TYR A 798 38.46 13.77 3.02
N GLY A 799 39.55 13.70 3.80
CA GLY A 799 40.33 14.89 4.17
C GLY A 799 39.61 15.93 5.08
N VAL A 800 38.47 15.55 5.64
CA VAL A 800 37.66 16.33 6.59
C VAL A 800 37.66 15.67 7.98
N LYS A 801 37.39 16.45 9.04
CA LYS A 801 37.55 15.99 10.44
C LYS A 801 36.52 14.93 10.87
N ASN A 802 35.40 14.83 10.15
CA ASN A 802 34.37 13.82 10.29
C ASN A 802 34.08 13.34 8.86
N GLU A 803 34.49 12.12 8.52
CA GLU A 803 34.24 11.57 7.19
C GLU A 803 32.77 11.21 7.04
N PRO A 804 32.14 11.61 5.93
CA PRO A 804 30.74 11.34 5.70
C PRO A 804 30.52 9.84 5.48
N ARG A 805 29.32 9.35 5.79
CA ARG A 805 28.92 7.95 5.58
C ARG A 805 27.89 7.90 4.47
N THR A 806 28.06 7.01 3.50
CA THR A 806 27.05 6.79 2.45
C THR A 806 26.44 5.41 2.60
N LEU A 807 25.10 5.33 2.65
CA LEU A 807 24.33 4.10 2.69
C LEU A 807 23.40 4.04 1.49
N LEU A 808 23.40 2.91 0.79
CA LEU A 808 22.38 2.56 -0.18
C LEU A 808 21.72 1.24 0.26
N ASP A 809 20.40 1.24 0.48
CA ASP A 809 19.61 0.04 0.75
C ASP A 809 18.52 -0.08 -0.32
N VAL A 810 18.48 -1.22 -1.00
CA VAL A 810 17.53 -1.53 -2.08
C VAL A 810 16.87 -2.85 -1.76
N SER A 811 15.55 -2.90 -1.85
CA SER A 811 14.72 -4.08 -1.70
C SER A 811 13.79 -4.19 -2.89
N VAL A 812 13.76 -5.34 -3.53
CA VAL A 812 12.88 -5.67 -4.65
C VAL A 812 12.17 -6.98 -4.32
N ALA A 813 10.85 -6.99 -4.39
CA ALA A 813 10.07 -8.21 -4.28
C ALA A 813 9.05 -8.27 -5.42
N ALA A 814 9.08 -9.32 -6.22
CA ALA A 814 8.19 -9.53 -7.36
C ALA A 814 7.68 -10.97 -7.34
N LYS A 815 6.57 -11.21 -6.63
CA LYS A 815 6.01 -12.55 -6.44
C LYS A 815 5.28 -13.05 -7.68
N THR A 816 4.67 -12.15 -8.43
CA THR A 816 3.99 -12.42 -9.69
C THR A 816 4.49 -11.45 -10.75
N LEU A 817 4.09 -11.66 -12.00
CA LEU A 817 4.45 -10.75 -13.09
C LEU A 817 3.87 -9.34 -12.92
N ASP A 818 2.74 -9.26 -12.22
CA ASP A 818 1.90 -8.08 -12.14
C ASP A 818 2.01 -7.41 -10.76
N GLU A 819 2.42 -8.13 -9.72
CA GLU A 819 2.68 -7.63 -8.36
C GLU A 819 4.19 -7.57 -8.06
N TYR A 820 4.73 -6.36 -8.02
CA TYR A 820 6.08 -6.12 -7.55
C TYR A 820 6.21 -4.84 -6.74
N SER A 821 7.13 -4.85 -5.80
CA SER A 821 7.49 -3.73 -4.96
C SER A 821 9.00 -3.47 -5.03
N VAL A 822 9.36 -2.21 -5.09
CA VAL A 822 10.72 -1.70 -5.07
C VAL A 822 10.76 -0.62 -4.00
N SER A 823 11.65 -0.78 -3.05
CA SER A 823 11.98 0.25 -2.08
C SER A 823 13.48 0.48 -2.10
N ALA A 824 13.91 1.73 -2.26
CA ALA A 824 15.31 2.11 -2.26
C ALA A 824 15.52 3.34 -1.39
N ALA A 825 16.63 3.41 -0.69
CA ALA A 825 17.04 4.59 0.04
C ALA A 825 18.55 4.83 -0.12
N LEU A 826 18.91 6.05 -0.50
CA LEU A 826 20.28 6.57 -0.48
C LEU A 826 20.36 7.58 0.66
N SER A 827 21.23 7.38 1.63
CA SER A 827 21.46 8.28 2.76
C SER A 827 22.94 8.67 2.83
N HIS A 828 23.22 9.94 3.09
CA HIS A 828 24.57 10.49 3.15
C HIS A 828 24.73 11.42 4.37
N ASP A 829 25.95 11.52 4.90
CA ASP A 829 26.34 12.23 6.14
C ASP A 829 25.39 11.98 7.34
N TYR A 830 25.01 10.70 7.52
CA TYR A 830 24.13 10.29 8.61
C TYR A 830 24.90 9.90 9.88
N SER A 831 24.23 10.04 11.02
CA SER A 831 24.75 9.72 12.36
C SER A 831 24.09 8.50 13.03
N GLY A 832 22.94 8.06 12.51
CA GLY A 832 22.22 6.89 13.00
C GLY A 832 21.43 6.21 11.88
N LEU A 833 21.05 4.95 12.11
CA LEU A 833 20.32 4.12 11.15
C LEU A 833 18.98 3.66 11.72
N SER A 834 17.99 3.55 10.84
CA SER A 834 16.70 2.95 11.16
C SER A 834 16.78 1.41 11.24
N THR A 835 15.74 0.80 11.81
CA THR A 835 15.50 -0.66 11.71
C THR A 835 14.40 -0.98 10.69
N SER A 836 14.03 -0.03 9.83
CA SER A 836 13.01 -0.21 8.80
C SER A 836 13.58 -0.87 7.55
N THR A 837 12.69 -1.30 6.65
CA THR A 837 13.04 -1.59 5.26
C THR A 837 12.33 -0.57 4.38
N PRO A 838 13.05 0.23 3.57
CA PRO A 838 14.51 0.28 3.50
C PRO A 838 15.13 0.89 4.77
N ILE A 839 16.41 0.62 5.01
CA ILE A 839 17.20 1.26 6.08
C ILE A 839 17.41 2.73 5.70
N LEU A 840 17.12 3.61 6.65
CA LEU A 840 17.20 5.05 6.47
C LEU A 840 18.27 5.62 7.40
N GLY A 841 19.11 6.51 6.86
CA GLY A 841 19.96 7.37 7.66
C GLY A 841 19.14 8.41 8.45
N SER A 842 19.68 8.83 9.58
CA SER A 842 19.17 9.89 10.45
C SER A 842 20.33 10.75 10.99
N GLY A 843 20.09 12.03 11.21
CA GLY A 843 21.13 12.95 11.70
C GLY A 843 20.84 14.40 11.30
N SER A 844 21.63 15.32 11.84
CA SER A 844 21.50 16.77 11.57
C SER A 844 22.01 17.20 10.21
N ASN A 845 22.91 16.44 9.60
CA ASN A 845 23.54 16.78 8.32
C ASN A 845 23.06 15.85 7.18
N LEU A 846 21.96 15.14 7.39
CA LEU A 846 21.53 14.06 6.51
C LEU A 846 21.13 14.60 5.13
N ASP A 847 21.64 13.99 4.07
CA ASP A 847 21.05 14.06 2.75
C ASP A 847 20.44 12.69 2.40
N ARG A 848 19.20 12.67 1.90
CA ARG A 848 18.48 11.40 1.67
C ARG A 848 17.55 11.43 0.49
N ILE A 849 17.58 10.36 -0.31
CA ILE A 849 16.58 10.05 -1.34
C ILE A 849 15.94 8.72 -0.97
N VAL A 850 14.62 8.67 -0.95
CA VAL A 850 13.82 7.46 -0.73
C VAL A 850 12.89 7.28 -1.91
N VAL A 851 12.88 6.09 -2.49
CA VAL A 851 11.98 5.69 -3.57
C VAL A 851 11.19 4.50 -3.09
N ASN A 852 9.87 4.60 -3.17
CA ASN A 852 8.97 3.46 -3.02
C ASN A 852 8.14 3.35 -4.28
N TYR A 853 7.97 2.13 -4.76
CA TYR A 853 7.14 1.85 -5.90
C TYR A 853 6.54 0.48 -5.70
N ALA A 854 5.23 0.35 -5.84
CA ALA A 854 4.54 -0.92 -5.74
C ALA A 854 3.42 -0.97 -6.77
N THR A 855 3.23 -2.15 -7.34
CA THR A 855 2.04 -2.53 -8.07
C THR A 855 1.31 -3.58 -7.27
N ASP A 856 -0.02 -3.53 -7.26
CA ASP A 856 -0.83 -4.61 -6.72
C ASP A 856 -1.45 -5.47 -7.84
N ARG A 857 -2.16 -6.53 -7.44
CA ARG A 857 -2.89 -7.42 -8.35
C ARG A 857 -3.92 -6.73 -9.24
N THR A 858 -4.45 -5.58 -8.80
CA THR A 858 -5.38 -4.73 -9.56
C THR A 858 -4.67 -3.72 -10.44
N PHE A 859 -3.33 -3.79 -10.46
CA PHE A 859 -2.42 -2.86 -11.11
C PHE A 859 -2.64 -1.41 -10.67
N ASP A 860 -3.07 -1.20 -9.42
CA ASP A 860 -2.95 0.09 -8.75
C ASP A 860 -1.45 0.34 -8.58
N ILE A 861 -0.96 1.43 -9.19
CA ILE A 861 0.45 1.81 -9.14
C ILE A 861 0.57 2.91 -8.11
N ARG A 862 1.24 2.59 -7.00
CA ARG A 862 1.58 3.54 -5.95
C ARG A 862 3.07 3.77 -5.98
N GLY A 863 3.47 5.03 -6.09
CA GLY A 863 4.85 5.44 -6.04
C GLY A 863 5.03 6.59 -5.07
N SER A 864 6.18 6.66 -4.40
CA SER A 864 6.60 7.87 -3.72
C SER A 864 8.10 8.09 -3.89
N ILE A 865 8.47 9.35 -4.06
CA ILE A 865 9.87 9.78 -4.03
C ILE A 865 9.98 10.86 -2.98
N GLY A 866 10.69 10.57 -1.89
CA GLY A 866 11.02 11.53 -0.84
C GLY A 866 12.46 11.98 -0.98
N ILE A 867 12.70 13.28 -1.01
CA ILE A 867 14.03 13.88 -1.02
C ILE A 867 14.15 14.80 0.19
N TYR A 868 15.21 14.61 0.95
CA TYR A 868 15.59 15.46 2.08
C TYR A 868 17.01 15.93 1.86
N GLN A 869 17.24 17.23 2.03
CA GLN A 869 18.59 17.80 2.04
C GLN A 869 18.75 18.79 3.18
N ASP A 870 19.88 18.68 3.88
CA ASP A 870 20.24 19.60 4.97
C ASP A 870 20.80 20.92 4.44
N GLY A 871 20.47 22.02 5.12
CA GLY A 871 21.17 23.30 4.93
C GLY A 871 21.20 23.85 3.50
N VAL A 872 20.19 23.56 2.68
CA VAL A 872 20.11 24.01 1.27
C VAL A 872 19.99 25.53 1.21
N VAL A 873 20.75 26.16 0.32
CA VAL A 873 20.64 27.60 0.05
C VAL A 873 19.60 27.84 -1.04
N LEU A 874 18.40 28.23 -0.64
CA LEU A 874 17.31 28.56 -1.55
C LEU A 874 17.38 30.04 -1.94
N SER A 875 17.40 30.31 -3.24
CA SER A 875 17.27 31.68 -3.77
C SER A 875 15.80 31.92 -4.13
N LEU A 876 15.13 32.78 -3.36
CA LEU A 876 13.72 33.12 -3.56
C LEU A 876 13.56 34.16 -4.68
N ALA A 877 12.34 34.28 -5.21
CA ALA A 877 12.05 35.17 -6.35
C ALA A 877 12.27 36.67 -6.06
N ASP A 878 12.25 37.06 -4.79
CA ASP A 878 12.55 38.43 -4.34
C ASP A 878 14.07 38.72 -4.23
N GLY A 879 14.90 37.72 -4.53
CA GLY A 879 16.36 37.78 -4.47
C GLY A 879 16.95 37.52 -3.09
N THR A 880 16.12 37.17 -2.09
CA THR A 880 16.61 36.72 -0.79
C THR A 880 17.21 35.31 -0.91
N GLN A 881 18.20 35.04 -0.07
CA GLN A 881 18.77 33.71 0.08
C GLN A 881 18.56 33.25 1.52
N GLU A 882 17.97 32.08 1.67
CA GLU A 882 17.75 31.44 2.96
C GLU A 882 18.45 30.09 2.97
N ARG A 883 19.05 29.74 4.11
CA ARG A 883 19.58 28.40 4.35
C ARG A 883 18.57 27.64 5.18
N VAL A 884 17.99 26.59 4.62
CA VAL A 884 16.92 25.82 5.25
C VAL A 884 17.00 24.34 4.89
N ASP A 885 16.71 23.49 5.87
CA ASP A 885 16.53 22.06 5.68
C ASP A 885 15.25 21.86 4.86
N SER A 886 15.37 21.15 3.75
CA SER A 886 14.32 21.07 2.74
C SER A 886 13.91 19.62 2.52
N SER A 887 12.60 19.37 2.61
CA SER A 887 12.00 18.08 2.28
C SER A 887 10.98 18.24 1.18
N LEU A 888 11.05 17.37 0.18
CA LEU A 888 10.08 17.28 -0.88
C LEU A 888 9.65 15.83 -1.03
N THR A 889 8.35 15.61 -1.04
CA THR A 889 7.77 14.30 -1.32
C THR A 889 6.90 14.40 -2.57
N LEU A 890 7.21 13.57 -3.56
CA LEU A 890 6.36 13.32 -4.71
C LEU A 890 5.56 12.07 -4.43
N ASN A 891 4.24 12.19 -4.32
CA ASN A 891 3.35 11.06 -4.16
C ASN A 891 2.70 10.77 -5.51
N GLY A 892 3.12 9.67 -6.14
CA GLY A 892 2.58 9.18 -7.40
C GLY A 892 1.42 8.23 -7.15
N VAL A 893 0.25 8.60 -7.66
CA VAL A 893 -0.86 7.67 -7.79
C VAL A 893 -1.20 7.65 -9.27
N GLN A 894 -1.25 6.44 -9.85
CA GLN A 894 -1.88 6.33 -11.15
C GLN A 894 -3.38 6.36 -10.94
N ASP A 895 -3.98 7.54 -11.07
CA ASP A 895 -5.43 7.65 -11.15
C ASP A 895 -5.90 6.99 -12.44
N ARG A 896 -6.23 5.70 -12.33
CA ARG A 896 -7.06 5.02 -13.32
C ARG A 896 -8.42 5.68 -13.21
N GLY A 897 -8.64 6.74 -13.97
CA GLY A 897 -9.98 7.25 -14.24
C GLY A 897 -10.86 6.08 -14.68
N LEU A 898 -11.54 5.46 -13.70
CA LEU A 898 -12.50 4.38 -13.80
C LEU A 898 -12.20 3.37 -14.91
N THR A 899 -11.07 2.65 -14.85
CA THR A 899 -11.17 1.26 -15.33
C THR A 899 -12.11 0.59 -14.34
N PRO A 900 -13.32 0.15 -14.72
CA PRO A 900 -14.20 -0.46 -13.74
C PRO A 900 -13.44 -1.66 -13.19
N LEU A 901 -13.19 -1.71 -11.90
CA LEU A 901 -12.89 -2.99 -11.27
C LEU A 901 -14.04 -3.94 -11.64
N PRO A 902 -13.84 -5.27 -11.67
CA PRO A 902 -14.95 -6.18 -11.90
C PRO A 902 -16.01 -6.10 -10.79
N TYR A 903 -15.86 -5.21 -9.81
CA TYR A 903 -16.77 -4.90 -8.73
C TYR A 903 -16.75 -3.41 -8.38
N ARG A 904 -17.76 -2.96 -7.64
CA ARG A 904 -17.75 -1.70 -6.89
C ARG A 904 -18.11 -1.99 -5.44
N TYR A 905 -17.78 -1.08 -4.53
CA TYR A 905 -18.27 -1.17 -3.16
C TYR A 905 -19.54 -0.34 -3.03
N ASP A 906 -20.63 -1.00 -2.68
CA ASP A 906 -21.86 -0.35 -2.26
C ASP A 906 -21.84 -0.27 -0.73
N VAL A 907 -22.49 0.74 -0.16
CA VAL A 907 -22.61 0.87 1.29
C VAL A 907 -23.89 0.16 1.69
N ASP A 908 -23.76 -0.90 2.48
CA ASP A 908 -24.90 -1.66 2.97
C ASP A 908 -25.69 -0.87 4.02
N GLU A 909 -26.81 -1.45 4.41
CA GLU A 909 -27.82 -0.89 5.31
C GLU A 909 -27.24 -0.50 6.69
N GLU A 910 -26.10 -1.07 7.06
CA GLU A 910 -25.36 -0.86 8.29
C GLU A 910 -24.18 0.12 8.14
N GLY A 911 -23.94 0.64 6.93
CA GLY A 911 -22.81 1.51 6.65
C GLY A 911 -21.49 0.77 6.50
N ASN A 912 -21.51 -0.55 6.28
CA ASN A 912 -20.34 -1.33 5.88
C ASN A 912 -20.22 -1.34 4.36
N TYR A 913 -19.04 -1.74 3.89
CA TYR A 913 -18.81 -1.92 2.47
C TYR A 913 -19.23 -3.33 2.06
N ASP A 914 -20.16 -3.41 1.13
CA ASP A 914 -20.53 -4.64 0.46
C ASP A 914 -20.04 -4.62 -1.00
N ARG A 915 -19.63 -5.78 -1.51
CA ARG A 915 -18.93 -5.87 -2.80
C ARG A 915 -19.91 -6.25 -3.91
N CYS A 916 -20.43 -5.25 -4.62
CA CYS A 916 -21.23 -5.46 -5.82
C CYS A 916 -20.35 -5.86 -7.02
N ILE A 917 -20.36 -7.14 -7.41
CA ILE A 917 -19.67 -7.61 -8.62
C ILE A 917 -20.40 -7.08 -9.87
N ILE A 918 -19.71 -6.39 -10.77
CA ILE A 918 -20.28 -5.82 -12.01
C ILE A 918 -19.82 -6.55 -13.27
N ALA A 919 -18.75 -7.36 -13.19
CA ALA A 919 -18.28 -8.19 -14.29
C ALA A 919 -17.66 -9.50 -13.78
N ASN A 920 -18.08 -10.64 -14.32
CA ASN A 920 -17.51 -11.94 -13.98
C ASN A 920 -16.27 -12.25 -14.82
N GLN A 921 -15.17 -11.58 -14.50
CA GLN A 921 -13.88 -11.74 -15.15
C GLN A 921 -12.77 -11.42 -14.15
N ALA A 922 -11.57 -11.93 -14.42
CA ALA A 922 -10.43 -11.71 -13.53
C ALA A 922 -10.20 -10.21 -13.30
N GLU A 923 -9.87 -9.48 -14.36
CA GLU A 923 -9.72 -8.02 -14.45
C GLU A 923 -9.79 -7.55 -15.92
N PHE A 924 -9.93 -6.25 -16.17
CA PHE A 924 -9.86 -5.70 -17.53
C PHE A 924 -8.41 -5.56 -18.00
N GLU A 925 -8.09 -6.02 -19.21
CA GLU A 925 -6.77 -5.76 -19.83
C GLU A 925 -6.56 -4.25 -19.96
N THR A 926 -5.58 -3.71 -19.22
CA THR A 926 -5.16 -2.32 -19.33
C THR A 926 -3.65 -2.26 -19.56
N THR A 927 -3.24 -1.49 -20.56
CA THR A 927 -1.84 -1.13 -20.76
C THR A 927 -1.58 0.17 -20.02
N THR A 928 -0.98 0.10 -18.83
CA THR A 928 -0.53 1.27 -18.09
C THR A 928 0.79 1.77 -18.66
N LYS A 929 0.94 3.09 -18.77
CA LYS A 929 2.23 3.72 -19.08
C LYS A 929 2.63 4.64 -17.95
N LEU A 930 3.93 4.77 -17.71
CA LEU A 930 4.49 5.75 -16.78
C LEU A 930 4.02 7.18 -17.12
N GLU A 931 3.77 7.49 -18.39
CA GLU A 931 3.26 8.78 -18.86
C GLU A 931 1.86 9.12 -18.30
N ASP A 932 1.09 8.12 -17.88
CA ASP A 932 -0.24 8.32 -17.29
C ASP A 932 -0.17 8.56 -15.76
N MET A 933 1.04 8.53 -15.16
CA MET A 933 1.20 8.81 -13.74
C MET A 933 1.11 10.30 -13.44
N GLU A 934 0.43 10.60 -12.33
CA GLU A 934 0.34 11.93 -11.79
C GLU A 934 0.91 11.94 -10.37
N PHE A 935 1.80 12.90 -10.09
CA PHE A 935 2.46 13.03 -8.81
C PHE A 935 2.03 14.31 -8.12
N THR A 936 1.59 14.25 -6.87
CA THR A 936 1.40 15.46 -6.07
C THR A 936 2.70 15.86 -5.40
N LEU A 937 2.96 17.18 -5.42
CA LEU A 937 4.18 17.79 -4.93
C LEU A 937 3.93 18.30 -3.51
N ASN A 938 4.45 17.59 -2.52
CA ASN A 938 4.34 17.93 -1.11
C ASN A 938 5.66 18.52 -0.59
N PHE A 939 5.56 19.63 0.13
CA PHE A 939 6.68 20.21 0.87
C PHE A 939 6.20 20.48 2.30
N ARG A 940 6.85 19.86 3.30
CA ARG A 940 6.48 19.98 4.73
C ARG A 940 4.97 19.79 4.98
N ASP A 941 4.45 18.64 4.57
CA ASP A 941 3.07 18.17 4.80
C ASP A 941 1.98 18.99 4.09
N THR A 942 2.35 19.89 3.16
CA THR A 942 1.41 20.70 2.37
C THR A 942 1.58 20.45 0.87
N VAL A 943 0.47 20.28 0.14
CA VAL A 943 0.46 20.07 -1.31
C VAL A 943 0.55 21.41 -2.06
N TYR A 944 1.66 21.62 -2.76
CA TYR A 944 1.95 22.86 -3.50
C TYR A 944 1.87 22.73 -5.02
N GLY A 945 1.63 21.53 -5.55
CA GLY A 945 1.51 21.34 -6.98
C GLY A 945 1.33 19.90 -7.42
N LYS A 946 1.42 19.70 -8.73
CA LYS A 946 1.30 18.41 -9.40
C LYS A 946 2.33 18.30 -10.51
N VAL A 947 2.89 17.11 -10.70
CA VAL A 947 3.78 16.75 -11.79
C VAL A 947 3.07 15.73 -12.66
N ARG A 948 3.01 15.98 -13.97
CA ARG A 948 2.44 15.02 -14.93
C ARG A 948 3.11 15.15 -16.29
N ASN A 949 2.95 14.13 -17.11
CA ASN A 949 3.40 14.18 -18.49
C ASN A 949 2.40 14.95 -19.36
N GLU A 950 2.85 15.99 -20.04
CA GLU A 950 2.05 16.76 -21.00
C GLU A 950 2.73 16.74 -22.37
N ASN A 951 2.14 16.00 -23.32
CA ASN A 951 2.67 15.87 -24.69
C ASN A 951 4.13 15.37 -24.74
N GLY A 952 4.51 14.43 -23.87
CA GLY A 952 5.85 13.85 -23.82
C GLY A 952 6.86 14.62 -22.96
N VAL A 953 6.43 15.65 -22.25
CA VAL A 953 7.28 16.46 -21.36
C VAL A 953 6.70 16.45 -19.95
N TRP A 954 7.53 16.19 -18.94
CA TRP A 954 7.12 16.29 -17.54
C TRP A 954 7.05 17.76 -17.12
N VAL A 955 5.87 18.17 -16.65
CA VAL A 955 5.56 19.55 -16.24
C VAL A 955 5.14 19.56 -14.78
N VAL A 956 5.76 20.45 -13.99
CA VAL A 956 5.31 20.80 -12.65
C VAL A 956 4.34 21.97 -12.76
N ARG A 957 3.11 21.81 -12.28
CA ARG A 957 2.11 22.87 -12.13
C ARG A 957 1.93 23.18 -10.66
N TYR A 958 2.20 24.42 -10.27
CA TYR A 958 2.07 24.86 -8.89
C TYR A 958 0.65 25.32 -8.58
N ILE A 959 0.33 25.39 -7.29
CA ILE A 959 -0.94 25.96 -6.86
C ILE A 959 -1.07 27.41 -7.38
N ASP A 960 -0.12 28.32 -7.23
CA ASP A 960 -0.32 29.68 -7.80
C ASP A 960 -0.46 29.76 -9.34
N GLY A 961 -0.30 28.65 -10.04
CA GLY A 961 -0.58 28.53 -11.46
C GLY A 961 0.58 28.75 -12.40
N THR A 962 1.71 29.11 -11.82
CA THR A 962 2.97 29.00 -12.52
C THR A 962 3.28 27.53 -12.82
N PHE A 963 4.14 27.32 -13.81
CA PHE A 963 4.59 25.99 -14.17
C PHE A 963 6.08 26.03 -14.55
N GLU A 964 6.72 24.88 -14.45
CA GLU A 964 8.06 24.67 -15.01
C GLU A 964 8.19 23.28 -15.62
N THR A 965 9.09 23.15 -16.59
CA THR A 965 9.40 21.87 -17.23
C THR A 965 10.58 21.21 -16.51
N LEU A 966 10.55 19.88 -16.43
CA LEU A 966 11.63 19.05 -15.84
C LEU A 966 12.64 18.54 -16.90
N LEU A 967 12.82 19.29 -17.99
CA LEU A 967 13.79 18.97 -19.07
C LEU A 967 15.22 19.38 -18.74
#